data_AF-A0A9P7YB32-F1
#
_entry.id   AF-A0A9P7YB32-F1
#
_cell.length_a   1.000
_cell.length_b   1.000
_cell.length_c   1.000
_cell.angle_alpha   90.00
_cell.angle_beta   90.00
_cell.angle_gamma   90.00
#
_symmetry.space_group_name_H-M   'P 1'
#
loop_
_entity.id
_entity.type
_entity.pdbx_description
1 polymer ?
#
loop_
_entity_poly.entity_id
_entity_poly.type
_entity_poly.pdbx_seq_one_letter_code
_entity_poly.pdbx_strand_id
1 'polypeptide(L)'
;MYQPDSGTLTVDLRRLELSFSVNKRNLFASKQLQSEIDPDQSAGTWFGLLSMIVLREITSGWDSIPLKQRSIIIPLGTMSYKKRGIHVGITIENSGDYARYAINEVLGRLDCPAEPRLLYLKAQYHAFTSFVIPDPLTGRTGTEEAFQCLSCGLCQPWAPLTSGPAASIVCLSHLSPRRNYYPSGMKVMAQVYWDPELTMTIQNDGFRDIVEGIYAKSEQLSVFEAQQTLLPALEPAGDRHLMCRSHTRRRIYERSNPGIDSHAADTKYYARDGWRTTGSRDHVFQCTELIHAWPSQMATHPDLAAMLQTWPSIGGYSGSYDKVLLSDLLDTRLSTDWGSLVTLCQSSTKENIHHLMFLFATMSFRPDADMDAIKTLIAFVVIESMRNLVPPKWPLYSHFKQGHVPSLHSLTVMIKPCLIPYGDDERTRLGFGLTPKHRRKLVAAQSRHEMQAEEDTKTLANFLLRQWPCAEPTIEGFSVGVLINIEQALKLISDEWLRLFQNFELSQHVSVVQEVLDSHRSTKKREHPVLEVPEQTVFPIRCRGGEFPTLFQLLKKTGMGDGRPLDHRDDLSRTIVVKHNHHYGSPLDHKNEKLKGPVVVSIPTKCVDPNPPPFREGQELKKIIDTVDRYGDICYIKPLKEISSIVTSGGMKT
;
A
#
# COMPACT_ATOMS: atom_id res chain seq x y z
N MET A 1 50.44 -24.49 -29.07
CA MET A 1 51.65 -23.65 -29.04
C MET A 1 52.81 -24.51 -29.50
N TYR A 2 53.62 -24.04 -30.42
CA TYR A 2 54.78 -24.76 -30.93
C TYR A 2 55.87 -23.77 -31.34
N GLN A 3 57.12 -24.21 -31.33
CA GLN A 3 58.23 -23.45 -31.90
C GLN A 3 58.71 -24.23 -33.14
N PRO A 4 58.59 -23.68 -34.36
CA PRO A 4 59.06 -24.35 -35.56
C PRO A 4 60.60 -24.43 -35.60
N ASP A 5 61.15 -25.45 -36.27
CA ASP A 5 62.60 -25.74 -36.35
C ASP A 5 63.43 -24.56 -36.89
N SER A 6 62.81 -23.68 -37.68
CA SER A 6 63.35 -22.40 -38.12
C SER A 6 62.31 -21.29 -37.92
N GLY A 7 62.14 -20.84 -36.68
CA GLY A 7 61.29 -19.66 -36.43
C GLY A 7 61.04 -19.33 -34.97
N THR A 8 60.26 -18.27 -34.79
CA THR A 8 59.83 -17.75 -33.50
C THR A 8 58.65 -18.56 -32.95
N LEU A 9 58.53 -18.61 -31.63
CA LEU A 9 57.41 -19.22 -30.92
C LEU A 9 56.06 -18.79 -31.51
N THR A 10 55.22 -19.77 -31.83
CA THR A 10 53.95 -19.57 -32.54
C THR A 10 52.78 -20.20 -31.77
N VAL A 11 51.68 -19.47 -31.70
CA VAL A 11 50.42 -19.89 -31.09
C VAL A 11 49.33 -19.84 -32.15
N ASP A 12 48.84 -21.01 -32.52
CA ASP A 12 47.71 -21.12 -33.45
C ASP A 12 46.40 -21.27 -32.68
N LEU A 13 45.50 -20.32 -32.91
CA LEU A 13 44.09 -20.40 -32.54
C LEU A 13 43.34 -21.06 -33.68
N ARG A 14 43.53 -22.38 -33.85
CA ARG A 14 43.01 -23.14 -35.00
C ARG A 14 41.52 -22.92 -35.27
N ARG A 15 40.71 -22.77 -34.21
CA ARG A 15 39.26 -22.56 -34.34
C ARG A 15 38.91 -21.19 -34.93
N LEU A 16 39.74 -20.17 -34.70
CA LEU A 16 39.53 -18.80 -35.20
C LEU A 16 40.32 -18.54 -36.50
N GLU A 17 41.08 -19.53 -36.99
CA GLU A 17 42.02 -19.40 -38.11
C GLU A 17 43.07 -18.28 -37.91
N LEU A 18 43.35 -17.93 -36.65
CA LEU A 18 44.35 -16.94 -36.28
C LEU A 18 45.64 -17.61 -35.84
N SER A 19 46.77 -17.12 -36.35
CA SER A 19 48.10 -17.48 -35.84
C SER A 19 48.81 -16.24 -35.30
N PHE A 20 49.46 -16.42 -34.17
CA PHE A 20 50.25 -15.40 -33.50
C PHE A 20 51.70 -15.89 -33.38
N SER A 21 52.64 -15.13 -33.95
CA SER A 21 54.07 -15.39 -33.84
C SER A 21 54.74 -14.29 -33.03
N VAL A 22 55.76 -14.62 -32.24
CA VAL A 22 56.55 -13.59 -31.54
C VAL A 22 57.30 -12.72 -32.55
N ASN A 23 57.12 -11.40 -32.47
CA ASN A 23 57.80 -10.43 -33.32
C ASN A 23 59.15 -9.98 -32.71
N LYS A 24 59.89 -9.11 -33.42
CA LYS A 24 61.17 -8.54 -32.96
C LYS A 24 61.09 -7.78 -31.63
N ARG A 25 59.88 -7.35 -31.22
CA ARG A 25 59.61 -6.63 -29.97
C ARG A 25 59.18 -7.57 -28.85
N ASN A 26 59.34 -8.89 -29.03
CA ASN A 26 58.97 -9.90 -28.04
C ASN A 26 57.47 -9.90 -27.72
N LEU A 27 56.63 -9.58 -28.71
CA LEU A 27 55.17 -9.58 -28.59
C LEU A 27 54.52 -10.49 -29.62
N PHE A 28 53.38 -11.07 -29.26
CA PHE A 28 52.58 -11.88 -30.18
C PHE A 28 51.93 -11.01 -31.25
N ALA A 29 52.31 -11.23 -32.50
CA ALA A 29 51.77 -10.53 -33.66
C ALA A 29 51.07 -11.51 -34.61
N SER A 30 49.92 -11.10 -35.13
CA SER A 30 49.17 -11.82 -36.16
C SER A 30 49.34 -11.12 -37.51
N LYS A 31 49.77 -11.88 -38.52
CA LYS A 31 49.86 -11.38 -39.89
C LYS A 31 48.49 -11.18 -40.52
N GLN A 32 47.54 -12.07 -40.21
CA GLN A 32 46.17 -12.04 -40.70
C GLN A 32 45.44 -10.77 -40.28
N LEU A 33 45.66 -10.33 -39.03
CA LEU A 33 45.00 -9.13 -38.47
C LEU A 33 45.83 -7.86 -38.64
N GLN A 34 47.07 -7.97 -39.13
CA GLN A 34 48.07 -6.90 -39.15
C GLN A 34 48.13 -6.17 -37.79
N SER A 35 48.11 -6.94 -36.71
CA SER A 35 48.02 -6.42 -35.34
C SER A 35 48.84 -7.27 -34.38
N GLU A 36 49.29 -6.66 -33.29
CA GLU A 36 49.92 -7.36 -32.18
C GLU A 36 49.09 -7.26 -30.91
N ILE A 37 49.24 -8.21 -30.00
CA ILE A 37 48.59 -8.17 -28.70
C ILE A 37 49.15 -7.00 -27.91
N ASP A 38 48.24 -6.15 -27.44
CA ASP A 38 48.60 -4.95 -26.69
C ASP A 38 49.08 -5.35 -25.27
N PRO A 39 50.25 -4.91 -24.79
CA PRO A 39 50.63 -5.10 -23.39
C PRO A 39 49.60 -4.52 -22.40
N ASP A 40 48.89 -3.46 -22.81
CA ASP A 40 47.73 -2.94 -22.08
C ASP A 40 46.43 -3.56 -22.62
N GLN A 41 45.84 -4.44 -21.82
CA GLN A 41 44.58 -5.13 -22.12
C GLN A 41 43.35 -4.39 -21.60
N SER A 42 43.52 -3.19 -21.05
CA SER A 42 42.39 -2.32 -20.72
C SER A 42 41.88 -1.64 -21.99
N ALA A 43 40.66 -1.98 -22.39
CA ALA A 43 39.94 -1.25 -23.43
C ALA A 43 39.27 0.05 -22.93
N GLY A 44 39.31 0.30 -21.61
CA GLY A 44 38.56 1.41 -20.99
C GLY A 44 37.05 1.18 -20.91
N THR A 45 36.57 -0.01 -21.23
CA THR A 45 35.16 -0.47 -21.11
C THR A 45 35.14 -2.00 -21.01
N TRP A 46 33.95 -2.59 -20.86
CA TRP A 46 33.74 -4.04 -20.75
C TRP A 46 34.50 -4.71 -19.59
N PHE A 47 34.63 -4.01 -18.47
CA PHE A 47 35.25 -4.57 -17.28
C PHE A 47 34.47 -5.78 -16.77
N GLY A 48 35.13 -6.93 -16.72
CA GLY A 48 34.51 -8.22 -16.37
C GLY A 48 34.31 -9.15 -17.57
N LEU A 49 34.49 -8.66 -18.80
CA LEU A 49 34.54 -9.53 -19.98
C LEU A 49 35.89 -10.25 -20.06
N LEU A 50 35.89 -11.55 -19.77
CA LEU A 50 37.12 -12.36 -19.66
C LEU A 50 37.59 -12.89 -21.01
N SER A 51 36.69 -13.06 -21.98
CA SER A 51 36.98 -13.63 -23.30
C SER A 51 37.35 -12.57 -24.34
N MET A 52 37.98 -11.47 -23.94
CA MET A 52 38.41 -10.40 -24.85
C MET A 52 39.94 -10.32 -24.91
N ILE A 53 40.47 -10.00 -26.10
CA ILE A 53 41.87 -9.62 -26.28
C ILE A 53 41.94 -8.27 -26.98
N VAL A 54 42.71 -7.36 -26.42
CA VAL A 54 43.03 -6.06 -27.03
C VAL A 54 44.26 -6.20 -27.91
N LEU A 55 44.14 -5.67 -29.12
CA LEU A 55 45.15 -5.65 -30.16
C LEU A 55 45.48 -4.21 -30.50
N ARG A 56 46.74 -3.95 -30.85
CA ARG A 56 47.18 -2.69 -31.47
C ARG A 56 47.68 -2.94 -32.88
N GLU A 57 47.26 -2.10 -33.81
CA GLU A 57 47.56 -2.25 -35.22
C GLU A 57 49.06 -2.02 -35.48
N ILE A 58 49.62 -2.73 -36.45
CA ILE A 58 51.03 -2.62 -36.84
C ILE A 58 51.15 -2.33 -38.33
N THR A 59 52.14 -1.51 -38.71
CA THR A 59 52.42 -1.27 -40.12
C THR A 59 52.99 -2.52 -40.79
N SER A 60 52.56 -2.80 -42.03
CA SER A 60 53.17 -3.84 -42.86
C SER A 60 54.59 -3.43 -43.29
N GLY A 61 55.64 -4.02 -42.69
CA GLY A 61 57.04 -3.71 -43.02
C GLY A 61 58.07 -4.35 -42.08
N TRP A 62 59.35 -4.27 -42.45
CA TRP A 62 60.48 -4.91 -41.75
C TRP A 62 60.67 -4.42 -40.31
N ASP A 63 60.24 -3.19 -40.05
CA ASP A 63 60.15 -2.60 -38.72
C ASP A 63 58.68 -2.27 -38.45
N SER A 64 57.94 -3.26 -37.93
CA SER A 64 56.55 -3.10 -37.50
C SER A 64 56.50 -2.05 -36.40
N ILE A 65 56.10 -0.82 -36.75
CA ILE A 65 55.87 0.27 -35.79
C ILE A 65 54.41 0.14 -35.34
N PRO A 66 54.13 0.20 -34.02
CA PRO A 66 52.77 0.13 -33.52
C PRO A 66 52.05 1.44 -33.88
N LEU A 67 50.88 1.33 -34.50
CA LEU A 67 49.98 2.45 -34.66
C LEU A 67 49.22 2.66 -33.35
N LYS A 68 48.65 3.87 -33.19
CA LYS A 68 47.80 4.19 -32.04
C LYS A 68 46.44 3.49 -32.09
N GLN A 69 46.06 2.93 -33.24
CA GLN A 69 44.76 2.30 -33.41
C GLN A 69 44.70 0.98 -32.64
N ARG A 70 43.75 0.89 -31.71
CA ARG A 70 43.50 -0.32 -30.91
C ARG A 70 42.17 -0.95 -31.33
N SER A 71 42.08 -2.26 -31.15
CA SER A 71 40.85 -3.02 -31.43
C SER A 71 40.73 -4.21 -30.47
N ILE A 72 39.52 -4.71 -30.28
CA ILE A 72 39.21 -5.83 -29.41
C ILE A 72 38.74 -6.97 -30.30
N ILE A 73 39.27 -8.18 -30.06
CA ILE A 73 38.72 -9.41 -30.61
C ILE A 73 38.00 -10.20 -29.53
N ILE A 74 36.82 -10.71 -29.88
CA ILE A 74 35.95 -11.47 -28.98
C ILE A 74 35.37 -12.64 -29.78
N PRO A 75 35.41 -13.88 -29.27
CA PRO A 75 34.77 -15.01 -29.95
C PRO A 75 33.26 -14.78 -30.05
N LEU A 76 32.64 -15.29 -31.10
CA LEU A 76 31.20 -15.36 -31.21
C LEU A 76 30.74 -16.71 -30.65
N GLY A 77 29.73 -16.71 -29.79
CA GLY A 77 29.19 -17.92 -29.19
C GLY A 77 28.28 -17.62 -28.01
N THR A 78 27.92 -18.67 -27.26
CA THR A 78 27.05 -18.55 -26.10
C THR A 78 27.76 -17.78 -24.98
N MET A 79 27.06 -16.81 -24.41
CA MET A 79 27.56 -16.04 -23.27
C MET A 79 27.17 -16.74 -21.97
N SER A 80 28.14 -16.92 -21.09
CA SER A 80 27.95 -17.35 -19.70
C SER A 80 28.46 -16.26 -18.75
N TYR A 81 27.85 -16.16 -17.59
CA TYR A 81 28.22 -15.17 -16.58
C TYR A 81 28.19 -15.77 -15.19
N LYS A 82 29.02 -15.22 -14.30
CA LYS A 82 29.09 -15.63 -12.90
C LYS A 82 29.39 -14.44 -12.02
N LYS A 83 28.68 -14.33 -10.89
CA LYS A 83 28.96 -13.29 -9.91
C LYS A 83 30.31 -13.53 -9.22
N ARG A 84 31.14 -12.50 -9.15
CA ARG A 84 32.45 -12.50 -8.47
C ARG A 84 32.53 -11.30 -7.53
N GLY A 85 32.05 -11.48 -6.31
CA GLY A 85 31.97 -10.41 -5.31
C GLY A 85 31.03 -9.30 -5.76
N ILE A 86 31.59 -8.10 -5.98
CA ILE A 86 30.87 -6.92 -6.47
C ILE A 86 30.87 -6.78 -8.01
N HIS A 87 31.56 -7.68 -8.72
CA HIS A 87 31.67 -7.69 -10.17
C HIS A 87 30.98 -8.92 -10.78
N VAL A 88 30.75 -8.89 -12.09
CA VAL A 88 30.29 -10.04 -12.88
C VAL A 88 31.39 -10.41 -13.86
N GLY A 89 31.79 -11.68 -13.87
CA GLY A 89 32.70 -12.22 -14.87
C GLY A 89 31.91 -12.83 -16.02
N ILE A 90 32.18 -12.40 -17.24
CA ILE A 90 31.53 -12.88 -18.47
C ILE A 90 32.53 -13.70 -19.27
N THR A 91 32.11 -14.89 -19.71
CA THR A 91 32.89 -15.77 -20.57
C THR A 91 32.06 -16.11 -21.80
N ILE A 92 32.69 -16.06 -22.96
CA ILE A 92 32.03 -16.39 -24.23
C ILE A 92 32.65 -17.67 -24.78
N GLU A 93 31.78 -18.62 -25.12
CA GLU A 93 32.18 -19.84 -25.78
C GLU A 93 32.75 -19.54 -27.17
N ASN A 94 33.85 -20.19 -27.52
CA ASN A 94 34.41 -20.08 -28.85
C ASN A 94 33.64 -21.01 -29.81
N SER A 95 32.87 -20.47 -30.75
CA SER A 95 32.20 -21.27 -31.79
C SER A 95 33.01 -21.40 -33.09
N GLY A 96 34.19 -20.78 -33.17
CA GLY A 96 35.02 -20.72 -34.37
C GLY A 96 35.01 -19.36 -35.07
N ASP A 97 33.97 -18.55 -34.83
CA ASP A 97 33.90 -17.18 -35.36
C ASP A 97 34.35 -16.16 -34.29
N TYR A 98 34.74 -14.96 -34.72
CA TYR A 98 35.04 -13.85 -33.82
C TYR A 98 34.51 -12.51 -34.36
N ALA A 99 34.21 -11.60 -33.44
CA ALA A 99 33.93 -10.20 -33.72
C ALA A 99 35.18 -9.35 -33.47
N ARG A 100 35.35 -8.29 -34.26
CA ARG A 100 36.36 -7.26 -34.06
C ARG A 100 35.68 -5.91 -33.84
N TYR A 101 36.03 -5.24 -32.74
CA TYR A 101 35.56 -3.90 -32.41
C TYR A 101 36.73 -2.93 -32.40
N ALA A 102 36.69 -1.87 -33.20
CA ALA A 102 37.70 -0.82 -33.16
C ALA A 102 37.46 0.10 -31.96
N ILE A 103 38.53 0.42 -31.23
CA ILE A 103 38.47 1.37 -30.11
C ILE A 103 38.64 2.77 -30.68
N ASN A 104 37.62 3.60 -30.51
CA ASN A 104 37.62 4.99 -30.93
C ASN A 104 37.72 5.89 -29.70
N GLU A 105 38.94 6.23 -29.30
CA GLU A 105 39.22 7.06 -28.13
C GLU A 105 38.75 8.53 -28.33
N VAL A 106 38.66 8.98 -29.59
CA VAL A 106 38.22 10.34 -29.91
C VAL A 106 36.71 10.51 -29.70
N LEU A 107 35.92 9.55 -30.17
CA LEU A 107 34.46 9.55 -29.98
C LEU A 107 34.03 8.88 -28.68
N GLY A 108 34.96 8.24 -27.96
CA GLY A 108 34.68 7.53 -26.72
C GLY A 108 33.75 6.33 -26.93
N ARG A 109 33.97 5.51 -27.97
CA ARG A 109 33.07 4.38 -28.28
C ARG A 109 33.77 3.21 -28.95
N LEU A 110 33.06 2.09 -29.01
CA LEU A 110 33.45 0.92 -29.79
C LEU A 110 32.73 0.91 -31.13
N ASP A 111 33.51 0.91 -32.20
CA ASP A 111 33.03 0.88 -33.58
C ASP A 111 33.06 -0.57 -34.11
N CYS A 112 32.00 -0.96 -34.82
CA CYS A 112 31.89 -2.24 -35.51
C CYS A 112 31.14 -2.04 -36.84
N PRO A 113 31.23 -3.01 -37.77
CA PRO A 113 30.36 -3.03 -38.94
C PRO A 113 28.89 -2.92 -38.54
N ALA A 114 28.07 -2.28 -39.39
CA ALA A 114 26.63 -2.10 -39.16
C ALA A 114 25.85 -3.41 -39.40
N GLU A 115 26.27 -4.49 -38.76
CA GLU A 115 25.62 -5.79 -38.76
C GLU A 115 24.80 -5.94 -37.46
N PRO A 116 23.51 -6.31 -37.52
CA PRO A 116 22.66 -6.39 -36.33
C PRO A 116 23.24 -7.27 -35.22
N ARG A 117 23.86 -8.40 -35.59
CA ARG A 117 24.47 -9.32 -34.62
C ARG A 117 25.57 -8.64 -33.81
N LEU A 118 26.49 -7.93 -34.46
CA LEU A 118 27.59 -7.22 -33.79
C LEU A 118 27.09 -6.04 -32.96
N LEU A 119 26.09 -5.32 -33.46
CA LEU A 119 25.49 -4.19 -32.76
C LEU A 119 24.79 -4.62 -31.46
N TYR A 120 24.01 -5.70 -31.49
CA TYR A 120 23.35 -6.22 -30.29
C TYR A 120 24.29 -6.92 -29.33
N LEU A 121 25.32 -7.62 -29.81
CA LEU A 121 26.37 -8.16 -28.95
C LEU A 121 27.12 -7.04 -28.22
N LYS A 122 27.45 -5.94 -28.92
CA LYS A 122 28.03 -4.75 -28.29
C LYS A 122 27.16 -4.22 -27.15
N ALA A 123 25.87 -4.04 -27.40
CA ALA A 123 24.92 -3.60 -26.38
C ALA A 123 24.79 -4.60 -25.22
N GLN A 124 24.76 -5.90 -25.52
CA GLN A 124 24.72 -6.97 -24.54
C GLN A 124 25.96 -6.95 -23.63
N TYR A 125 27.16 -6.84 -24.20
CA TYR A 125 28.38 -6.78 -23.40
C TYR A 125 28.40 -5.57 -22.48
N HIS A 126 28.07 -4.37 -22.98
CA HIS A 126 27.96 -3.19 -22.11
C HIS A 126 26.95 -3.41 -20.98
N ALA A 127 25.78 -4.00 -21.27
CA ALA A 127 24.76 -4.24 -20.26
C ALA A 127 25.25 -5.19 -19.15
N PHE A 128 25.86 -6.32 -19.53
CA PHE A 128 26.31 -7.34 -18.57
C PHE A 128 27.62 -6.96 -17.85
N THR A 129 28.41 -6.03 -18.37
CA THR A 129 29.60 -5.48 -17.68
C THR A 129 29.29 -4.18 -16.94
N SER A 130 28.01 -3.79 -16.80
CA SER A 130 27.65 -2.52 -16.20
C SER A 130 28.03 -2.45 -14.72
N PHE A 131 28.53 -1.29 -14.32
CA PHE A 131 28.90 -0.97 -12.94
C PHE A 131 28.44 0.44 -12.57
N VAL A 132 28.42 0.75 -11.27
CA VAL A 132 28.00 2.07 -10.77
C VAL A 132 28.94 3.20 -11.18
N ILE A 133 30.18 2.86 -11.55
CA ILE A 133 31.18 3.81 -12.05
C ILE A 133 31.14 3.77 -13.58
N PRO A 134 31.08 4.93 -14.25
CA PRO A 134 31.16 4.99 -15.70
C PRO A 134 32.48 4.43 -16.24
N ASP A 135 32.41 3.80 -17.40
CA ASP A 135 33.57 3.30 -18.13
C ASP A 135 34.44 4.49 -18.60
N PRO A 136 35.77 4.46 -18.42
CA PRO A 136 36.65 5.54 -18.86
C PRO A 136 36.57 5.88 -20.35
N LEU A 137 36.33 4.89 -21.22
CA LEU A 137 36.22 5.11 -22.66
C LEU A 137 34.95 5.88 -23.03
N THR A 138 33.79 5.47 -22.50
CA THR A 138 32.48 6.00 -22.91
C THR A 138 32.00 7.16 -22.04
N GLY A 139 32.57 7.31 -20.84
CA GLY A 139 32.08 8.24 -19.82
C GLY A 139 30.70 7.87 -19.26
N ARG A 140 30.18 6.68 -19.63
CA ARG A 140 28.86 6.15 -19.30
C ARG A 140 28.99 4.81 -18.58
N THR A 141 28.03 4.49 -17.73
CA THR A 141 27.90 3.11 -17.22
C THR A 141 27.54 2.18 -18.37
N GLY A 142 27.85 0.89 -18.21
CA GLY A 142 27.48 -0.12 -19.21
C GLY A 142 25.96 -0.15 -19.51
N THR A 143 25.11 0.11 -18.51
CA THR A 143 23.65 0.20 -18.69
C THR A 143 23.28 1.41 -19.55
N GLU A 144 23.85 2.59 -19.28
CA GLU A 144 23.63 3.80 -20.07
C GLU A 144 24.09 3.64 -21.52
N GLU A 145 25.27 3.04 -21.73
CA GLU A 145 25.83 2.77 -23.06
C GLU A 145 24.98 1.74 -23.81
N ALA A 146 24.53 0.67 -23.15
CA ALA A 146 23.64 -0.32 -23.74
C ALA A 146 22.30 0.30 -24.15
N PHE A 147 21.69 1.13 -23.30
CA PHE A 147 20.47 1.86 -23.64
C PHE A 147 20.67 2.81 -24.82
N GLN A 148 21.78 3.55 -24.87
CA GLN A 148 22.09 4.41 -26.00
C GLN A 148 22.28 3.59 -27.28
N CYS A 149 23.03 2.48 -27.21
CA CYS A 149 23.23 1.59 -28.34
C CYS A 149 21.89 1.08 -28.86
N LEU A 150 21.04 0.51 -28.02
CA LEU A 150 19.76 -0.08 -28.46
C LEU A 150 18.77 0.98 -28.98
N SER A 151 18.81 2.19 -28.42
CA SER A 151 17.93 3.30 -28.87
C SER A 151 18.44 4.00 -30.14
N CYS A 152 19.69 3.77 -30.53
CA CYS A 152 20.28 4.32 -31.75
C CYS A 152 19.60 3.75 -33.00
N GLY A 153 19.41 4.59 -34.02
CA GLY A 153 18.84 4.17 -35.31
C GLY A 153 19.59 3.02 -35.98
N LEU A 154 20.91 2.89 -35.75
CA LEU A 154 21.71 1.77 -36.28
C LEU A 154 21.31 0.41 -35.68
N CYS A 155 20.87 0.39 -34.43
CA CYS A 155 20.44 -0.83 -33.74
C CYS A 155 18.94 -1.10 -33.93
N GLN A 156 18.20 -0.22 -34.61
CA GLN A 156 16.80 -0.45 -34.89
C GLN A 156 16.67 -1.38 -36.10
N PRO A 157 15.84 -2.43 -36.04
CA PRO A 157 15.71 -3.37 -37.13
C PRO A 157 15.19 -2.65 -38.39
N TRP A 158 15.83 -2.94 -39.53
CA TRP A 158 15.39 -2.52 -40.87
C TRP A 158 14.83 -3.70 -41.70
N ALA A 159 15.02 -4.92 -41.20
CA ALA A 159 14.44 -6.17 -41.68
C ALA A 159 14.04 -7.02 -40.47
N PRO A 160 13.18 -8.05 -40.64
CA PRO A 160 12.84 -8.97 -39.56
C PRO A 160 14.09 -9.59 -38.92
N LEU A 161 14.09 -9.69 -37.60
CA LEU A 161 15.21 -10.24 -36.85
C LEU A 161 15.36 -11.74 -37.16
N THR A 162 16.61 -12.14 -37.43
CA THR A 162 16.99 -13.55 -37.52
C THR A 162 17.38 -14.09 -36.14
N SER A 163 17.49 -15.42 -36.03
CA SER A 163 17.76 -16.11 -34.75
C SER A 163 19.04 -15.64 -34.04
N GLY A 164 20.10 -15.30 -34.79
CA GLY A 164 21.37 -14.82 -34.24
C GLY A 164 21.25 -13.50 -33.46
N PRO A 165 20.88 -12.38 -34.12
CA PRO A 165 20.61 -11.09 -33.48
C PRO A 165 19.54 -11.18 -32.37
N ALA A 166 18.50 -11.99 -32.58
CA ALA A 166 17.43 -12.17 -31.60
C ALA A 166 17.93 -12.74 -30.27
N ALA A 167 18.93 -13.63 -30.28
CA ALA A 167 19.48 -14.23 -29.06
C ALA A 167 20.01 -13.18 -28.07
N SER A 168 20.75 -12.17 -28.57
CA SER A 168 21.25 -11.08 -27.73
C SER A 168 20.14 -10.23 -27.12
N ILE A 169 19.09 -9.97 -27.90
CA ILE A 169 17.92 -9.21 -27.44
C ILE A 169 17.13 -9.99 -26.37
N VAL A 170 16.96 -11.30 -26.54
CA VAL A 170 16.33 -12.16 -25.51
C VAL A 170 17.16 -12.14 -24.23
N CYS A 171 18.48 -12.29 -24.32
CA CYS A 171 19.35 -12.20 -23.15
C CYS A 171 19.25 -10.85 -22.43
N LEU A 172 19.15 -9.74 -23.18
CA LEU A 172 18.94 -8.40 -22.61
C LEU A 172 17.60 -8.28 -21.89
N SER A 173 16.55 -8.96 -22.36
CA SER A 173 15.24 -8.96 -21.69
C SER A 173 15.29 -9.57 -20.29
N HIS A 174 16.20 -10.53 -20.06
CA HIS A 174 16.38 -11.19 -18.76
C HIS A 174 17.13 -10.30 -17.75
N LEU A 175 17.72 -9.18 -18.18
CA LEU A 175 18.24 -8.17 -17.26
C LEU A 175 17.12 -7.39 -16.57
N SER A 176 15.88 -7.45 -17.05
CA SER A 176 14.75 -6.88 -16.33
C SER A 176 14.24 -7.87 -15.28
N PRO A 177 14.31 -7.52 -13.98
CA PRO A 177 13.87 -8.41 -12.92
C PRO A 177 12.35 -8.62 -12.99
N ARG A 178 11.89 -9.85 -12.79
CA ARG A 178 10.45 -10.14 -12.79
C ARG A 178 9.80 -9.57 -11.54
N ARG A 179 8.68 -8.85 -11.69
CA ARG A 179 7.97 -8.21 -10.56
C ARG A 179 6.50 -8.60 -10.52
N ASN A 180 6.06 -9.22 -9.43
CA ASN A 180 4.66 -9.61 -9.26
C ASN A 180 4.10 -9.08 -7.94
N TYR A 181 2.78 -9.01 -7.87
CA TYR A 181 2.09 -8.70 -6.63
C TYR A 181 1.92 -9.95 -5.75
N TYR A 182 2.05 -9.76 -4.44
CA TYR A 182 1.77 -10.78 -3.43
C TYR A 182 0.77 -10.25 -2.39
N PRO A 183 -0.24 -11.06 -1.99
CA PRO A 183 -0.68 -12.28 -2.68
C PRO A 183 -1.19 -11.95 -4.09
N SER A 184 -1.24 -12.97 -4.96
CA SER A 184 -1.69 -12.78 -6.34
C SER A 184 -3.10 -12.17 -6.37
N GLY A 185 -3.33 -11.21 -7.27
CA GLY A 185 -4.59 -10.46 -7.38
C GLY A 185 -4.70 -9.24 -6.45
N MET A 186 -3.81 -9.06 -5.47
CA MET A 186 -3.86 -7.91 -4.54
C MET A 186 -2.69 -6.96 -4.75
N LYS A 187 -2.97 -5.67 -4.94
CA LYS A 187 -1.92 -4.64 -5.14
C LYS A 187 -1.26 -4.14 -3.84
N VAL A 188 -0.94 -5.04 -2.92
CA VAL A 188 -0.52 -4.69 -1.54
C VAL A 188 1.00 -4.82 -1.31
N MET A 189 1.65 -5.83 -1.89
CA MET A 189 3.09 -6.06 -1.72
C MET A 189 3.74 -6.47 -3.03
N ALA A 190 4.97 -6.03 -3.28
CA ALA A 190 5.73 -6.43 -4.46
C ALA A 190 6.70 -7.56 -4.12
N GLN A 191 6.69 -8.60 -4.95
CA GLN A 191 7.66 -9.68 -4.95
C GLN A 191 8.54 -9.54 -6.20
N VAL A 192 9.86 -9.53 -5.99
CA VAL A 192 10.85 -9.30 -7.05
C VAL A 192 11.75 -10.52 -7.15
N TYR A 193 11.95 -11.01 -8.38
CA TYR A 193 12.81 -12.14 -8.66
C TYR A 193 14.06 -11.64 -9.39
N TRP A 194 15.20 -11.74 -8.72
CA TRP A 194 16.52 -11.37 -9.24
C TRP A 194 17.28 -12.63 -9.66
N ASP A 195 18.09 -12.50 -10.69
CA ASP A 195 19.12 -13.49 -11.01
C ASP A 195 20.25 -13.39 -9.96
N PRO A 196 20.52 -14.45 -9.19
CA PRO A 196 21.56 -14.45 -8.15
C PRO A 196 22.99 -14.34 -8.71
N GLU A 197 23.20 -14.70 -9.98
CA GLU A 197 24.50 -14.64 -10.66
C GLU A 197 24.82 -13.26 -11.24
N LEU A 198 23.89 -12.31 -11.15
CA LEU A 198 24.07 -10.93 -11.55
C LEU A 198 24.04 -10.00 -10.34
N THR A 199 24.58 -8.80 -10.52
CA THR A 199 24.43 -7.73 -9.53
C THR A 199 23.09 -7.03 -9.72
N MET A 200 22.65 -6.39 -8.65
CA MET A 200 21.40 -5.61 -8.60
C MET A 200 21.39 -4.41 -9.55
N THR A 201 22.58 -3.88 -9.85
CA THR A 201 22.77 -2.67 -10.65
C THR A 201 22.68 -2.97 -12.14
N ILE A 202 23.15 -4.14 -12.58
CA ILE A 202 23.03 -4.61 -13.97
C ILE A 202 21.56 -4.90 -14.31
N GLN A 203 20.79 -5.41 -13.34
CA GLN A 203 19.41 -5.81 -13.53
C GLN A 203 18.44 -4.61 -13.54
N ASN A 204 18.27 -4.00 -14.71
CA ASN A 204 17.47 -2.79 -14.91
C ASN A 204 16.11 -3.09 -15.60
N ASP A 205 15.04 -2.54 -15.04
CA ASP A 205 13.66 -2.68 -15.54
C ASP A 205 13.46 -2.02 -16.92
N GLY A 206 14.29 -1.04 -17.28
CA GLY A 206 14.21 -0.32 -18.56
C GLY A 206 14.63 -1.13 -19.79
N PHE A 207 15.36 -2.24 -19.64
CA PHE A 207 15.69 -3.10 -20.78
C PHE A 207 14.43 -3.69 -21.42
N ARG A 208 13.41 -4.02 -20.62
CA ARG A 208 12.20 -4.66 -21.11
C ARG A 208 11.49 -3.80 -22.16
N ASP A 209 11.27 -2.53 -21.86
CA ASP A 209 10.57 -1.60 -22.76
C ASP A 209 11.30 -1.45 -24.10
N ILE A 210 12.64 -1.36 -24.08
CA ILE A 210 13.47 -1.25 -25.29
C ILE A 210 13.40 -2.54 -26.11
N VAL A 211 13.52 -3.69 -25.47
CA VAL A 211 13.47 -5.01 -26.12
C VAL A 211 12.10 -5.25 -26.76
N GLU A 212 11.01 -4.97 -26.05
CA GLU A 212 9.65 -5.08 -26.58
C GLU A 212 9.44 -4.14 -27.78
N GLY A 213 9.99 -2.92 -27.73
CA GLY A 213 9.97 -1.98 -28.86
C GLY A 213 10.70 -2.51 -30.10
N ILE A 214 11.88 -3.13 -29.93
CA ILE A 214 12.63 -3.77 -31.01
C ILE A 214 11.85 -4.96 -31.60
N TYR A 215 11.26 -5.80 -30.74
CA TYR A 215 10.42 -6.93 -31.16
C TYR A 215 9.20 -6.48 -31.95
N ALA A 216 8.47 -5.48 -31.44
CA ALA A 216 7.30 -4.91 -32.12
C ALA A 216 7.66 -4.35 -33.51
N LYS A 217 8.81 -3.68 -33.64
CA LYS A 217 9.28 -3.18 -34.93
C LYS A 217 9.67 -4.32 -35.88
N SER A 218 10.33 -5.36 -35.38
CA SER A 218 10.66 -6.56 -36.17
C SER A 218 9.40 -7.28 -36.66
N GLU A 219 8.37 -7.38 -35.82
CA GLU A 219 7.09 -7.99 -36.17
C GLU A 219 6.38 -7.19 -37.27
N GLN A 220 6.37 -5.86 -37.18
CA GLN A 220 5.83 -4.98 -38.23
C GLN A 220 6.54 -5.16 -39.57
N LEU A 221 7.86 -5.38 -39.54
CA LEU A 221 8.65 -5.63 -40.75
C LEU A 221 8.40 -7.04 -41.31
N SER A 222 8.03 -8.02 -40.48
CA SER A 222 7.82 -9.40 -40.93
C SER A 222 6.67 -9.55 -41.94
N VAL A 223 5.75 -8.59 -41.97
CA VAL A 223 4.64 -8.53 -42.94
C VAL A 223 5.13 -8.40 -44.38
N PHE A 224 6.34 -7.85 -44.58
CA PHE A 224 6.93 -7.64 -45.91
C PHE A 224 7.83 -8.78 -46.38
N GLU A 225 8.04 -9.83 -45.57
CA GLU A 225 8.86 -10.98 -45.94
C GLU A 225 8.04 -12.21 -46.33
N ALA A 226 8.48 -12.89 -47.38
CA ALA A 226 7.85 -14.12 -47.87
C ALA A 226 8.00 -15.29 -46.87
N GLN A 227 9.04 -15.27 -46.04
CA GLN A 227 9.32 -16.31 -45.06
C GLN A 227 9.33 -15.71 -43.65
N GLN A 228 8.35 -16.09 -42.84
CA GLN A 228 8.27 -15.63 -41.46
C GLN A 228 9.28 -16.36 -40.58
N THR A 229 10.23 -15.61 -40.02
CA THR A 229 11.13 -16.12 -38.99
C THR A 229 10.41 -16.05 -37.64
N LEU A 230 10.17 -17.20 -37.01
CA LEU A 230 9.58 -17.26 -35.67
C LEU A 230 10.61 -16.84 -34.63
N LEU A 231 10.37 -15.70 -33.99
CA LEU A 231 11.20 -15.22 -32.90
C LEU A 231 10.91 -15.99 -31.60
N PRO A 232 11.92 -16.20 -30.73
CA PRO A 232 11.69 -16.73 -29.40
C PRO A 232 10.72 -15.84 -28.62
N ALA A 233 9.74 -16.44 -27.94
CA ALA A 233 8.84 -15.69 -27.09
C ALA A 233 9.58 -15.07 -25.91
N LEU A 234 9.28 -13.80 -25.61
CA LEU A 234 9.81 -13.13 -24.42
C LEU A 234 9.06 -13.62 -23.18
N GLU A 235 9.79 -14.06 -22.15
CA GLU A 235 9.20 -14.45 -20.87
C GLU A 235 8.38 -13.31 -20.25
N PRO A 236 7.32 -13.59 -19.47
CA PRO A 236 6.53 -12.54 -18.83
C PRO A 236 7.36 -11.72 -17.83
N ALA A 237 7.46 -10.41 -18.08
CA ALA A 237 8.21 -9.49 -17.19
C ALA A 237 7.49 -9.23 -15.85
N GLY A 238 6.23 -9.65 -15.73
CA GLY A 238 5.39 -9.47 -14.55
C GLY A 238 4.42 -8.29 -14.68
N ASP A 239 4.09 -7.67 -13.56
CA ASP A 239 3.17 -6.54 -13.48
C ASP A 239 3.83 -5.24 -13.95
N ARG A 240 3.26 -4.65 -15.02
CA ARG A 240 3.76 -3.41 -15.63
C ARG A 240 3.80 -2.22 -14.67
N HIS A 241 2.83 -2.10 -13.76
CA HIS A 241 2.83 -1.01 -12.79
C HIS A 241 4.00 -1.13 -11.80
N LEU A 242 4.34 -2.34 -11.35
CA LEU A 242 5.52 -2.57 -10.50
C LEU A 242 6.83 -2.24 -11.22
N MET A 243 6.96 -2.60 -12.50
CA MET A 243 8.12 -2.26 -13.33
C MET A 243 8.26 -0.75 -13.50
N CYS A 244 7.22 -0.05 -13.96
CA CYS A 244 7.23 1.40 -14.12
C CYS A 244 7.56 2.12 -12.80
N ARG A 245 7.01 1.65 -11.67
CA ARG A 245 7.29 2.22 -10.35
C ARG A 245 8.74 2.01 -9.92
N SER A 246 9.32 0.84 -10.20
CA SER A 246 10.73 0.56 -9.94
C SER A 246 11.63 1.46 -10.78
N HIS A 247 11.36 1.52 -12.09
CA HIS A 247 12.09 2.35 -13.05
C HIS A 247 12.08 3.83 -12.63
N THR A 248 10.91 4.36 -12.29
CA THR A 248 10.75 5.74 -11.82
C THR A 248 11.52 6.02 -10.54
N ARG A 249 11.53 5.08 -9.58
CA ARG A 249 12.30 5.24 -8.33
C ARG A 249 13.80 5.15 -8.55
N ARG A 250 14.25 4.26 -9.43
CA ARG A 250 15.66 4.08 -9.74
C ARG A 250 16.25 5.33 -10.42
N ARG A 251 15.47 5.98 -11.30
CA ARG A 251 15.83 7.26 -11.95
C ARG A 251 16.23 8.38 -11.01
N ILE A 252 15.77 8.37 -9.75
CA ILE A 252 16.17 9.38 -8.74
C ILE A 252 17.67 9.30 -8.45
N TYR A 253 18.28 8.12 -8.62
CA TYR A 253 19.68 7.85 -8.30
C TYR A 253 20.56 7.68 -9.54
N GLU A 254 19.97 7.61 -10.74
CA GLU A 254 20.68 7.46 -12.01
C GLU A 254 20.80 8.81 -12.72
N ARG A 255 21.80 8.94 -13.61
CA ARG A 255 21.90 10.14 -14.45
C ARG A 255 20.75 10.14 -15.45
N SER A 256 20.18 11.31 -15.72
CA SER A 256 19.13 11.40 -16.73
C SER A 256 19.67 11.04 -18.10
N ASN A 257 18.95 10.19 -18.82
CA ASN A 257 19.25 9.80 -20.18
C ASN A 257 18.25 10.47 -21.14
N PRO A 258 18.69 11.51 -21.89
CA PRO A 258 17.80 12.24 -22.78
C PRO A 258 17.16 11.30 -23.82
N GLY A 259 15.83 11.30 -23.91
CA GLY A 259 15.07 10.51 -24.90
C GLY A 259 14.44 9.22 -24.37
N ILE A 260 14.81 8.76 -23.17
CA ILE A 260 14.20 7.58 -22.50
C ILE A 260 13.33 8.02 -21.32
N ASP A 261 13.63 9.17 -20.73
CA ASP A 261 13.02 9.64 -19.49
C ASP A 261 11.68 10.36 -19.68
N SER A 262 10.58 9.63 -19.55
CA SER A 262 9.25 10.19 -19.29
C SER A 262 9.09 10.48 -17.79
N HIS A 263 8.86 11.74 -17.42
CA HIS A 263 8.55 12.14 -16.06
C HIS A 263 7.10 11.76 -15.70
N ALA A 264 6.93 10.68 -14.93
CA ALA A 264 5.67 10.46 -14.21
C ALA A 264 5.67 11.36 -12.97
N ALA A 265 4.65 12.20 -12.81
CA ALA A 265 4.48 13.01 -11.61
C ALA A 265 4.30 12.08 -10.40
N ASP A 266 5.12 12.25 -9.36
CA ASP A 266 4.97 11.51 -8.11
C ASP A 266 3.69 11.95 -7.38
N THR A 267 3.06 11.02 -6.67
CA THR A 267 1.88 11.34 -5.87
C THR A 267 2.31 11.99 -4.56
N LYS A 268 1.68 13.11 -4.18
CA LYS A 268 1.95 13.75 -2.89
C LYS A 268 1.70 12.76 -1.75
N TYR A 269 2.76 12.42 -1.00
CA TYR A 269 2.63 11.57 0.19
C TYR A 269 2.13 12.41 1.37
N TYR A 270 0.90 12.15 1.80
CA TYR A 270 0.36 12.73 3.04
C TYR A 270 0.88 11.92 4.23
N ALA A 271 1.86 12.48 4.91
CA ALA A 271 2.52 11.85 6.05
C ALA A 271 1.52 11.52 7.18
N ARG A 272 1.82 10.48 7.96
CA ARG A 272 0.90 9.90 8.96
C ARG A 272 0.86 10.70 10.26
N ASP A 273 1.89 11.49 10.49
CA ASP A 273 2.08 12.46 11.56
C ASP A 273 1.25 13.74 11.37
N GLY A 274 0.73 13.98 10.16
CA GLY A 274 -0.21 15.06 9.92
C GLY A 274 -1.48 14.91 10.76
N TRP A 275 -1.93 16.01 11.38
CA TRP A 275 -3.23 16.08 12.03
C TRP A 275 -4.33 15.75 11.02
N ARG A 276 -4.97 14.59 11.18
CA ARG A 276 -6.19 14.24 10.44
C ARG A 276 -7.37 14.40 11.39
N THR A 277 -8.11 15.50 11.23
CA THR A 277 -9.36 15.77 11.92
C THR A 277 -10.46 14.88 11.35
N THR A 278 -10.62 13.69 11.92
CA THR A 278 -11.87 12.91 11.75
C THR A 278 -12.80 13.26 12.91
N GLY A 279 -14.12 13.16 12.73
CA GLY A 279 -15.10 13.45 13.81
C GLY A 279 -14.79 12.66 15.09
N SER A 280 -14.48 11.37 14.96
CA SER A 280 -14.00 10.52 16.06
C SER A 280 -12.79 11.06 16.83
N ARG A 281 -11.80 11.63 16.13
CA ARG A 281 -10.58 12.15 16.76
C ARG A 281 -10.83 13.51 17.42
N ASP A 282 -11.70 14.31 16.83
CA ASP A 282 -12.19 15.56 17.42
C ASP A 282 -12.95 15.28 18.72
N HIS A 283 -13.86 14.29 18.73
CA HIS A 283 -14.55 13.84 19.93
C HIS A 283 -13.59 13.44 21.06
N VAL A 284 -12.60 12.58 20.75
CA VAL A 284 -11.55 12.18 21.69
C VAL A 284 -10.81 13.41 22.24
N PHE A 285 -10.41 14.33 21.36
CA PHE A 285 -9.71 15.55 21.75
C PHE A 285 -10.58 16.38 22.70
N GLN A 286 -11.84 16.63 22.36
CA GLN A 286 -12.77 17.37 23.21
C GLN A 286 -12.93 16.73 24.60
N CYS A 287 -13.18 15.43 24.69
CA CYS A 287 -13.34 14.74 25.96
C CYS A 287 -12.07 14.79 26.81
N THR A 288 -10.92 14.47 26.21
CA THR A 288 -9.65 14.46 26.93
C THR A 288 -9.22 15.85 27.39
N GLU A 289 -9.45 16.88 26.58
CA GLU A 289 -9.17 18.27 26.92
C GLU A 289 -10.09 18.79 28.04
N LEU A 290 -11.38 18.45 28.01
CA LEU A 290 -12.33 18.83 29.08
C LEU A 290 -11.93 18.21 30.42
N ILE A 291 -11.58 16.92 30.43
CA ILE A 291 -11.14 16.23 31.65
C ILE A 291 -9.78 16.77 32.13
N HIS A 292 -8.84 17.00 31.22
CA HIS A 292 -7.52 17.52 31.55
C HIS A 292 -7.57 18.94 32.12
N ALA A 293 -8.35 19.83 31.49
CA ALA A 293 -8.50 21.22 31.92
C ALA A 293 -9.30 21.37 33.22
N TRP A 294 -10.17 20.39 33.53
CA TRP A 294 -11.03 20.37 34.72
C TRP A 294 -11.77 21.72 34.96
N PRO A 295 -12.51 22.24 33.96
CA PRO A 295 -13.08 23.58 34.03
C PRO A 295 -14.31 23.68 34.93
N SER A 296 -14.49 24.79 35.64
CA SER A 296 -15.72 25.05 36.40
C SER A 296 -16.94 25.34 35.51
N GLN A 297 -16.75 25.66 34.23
CA GLN A 297 -17.83 25.91 33.27
C GLN A 297 -17.61 25.12 31.98
N MET A 298 -18.69 24.62 31.38
CA MET A 298 -18.62 23.79 30.18
C MET A 298 -19.85 23.93 29.27
N ALA A 299 -19.68 23.54 28.01
CA ALA A 299 -20.77 23.49 27.04
C ALA A 299 -21.56 22.19 27.22
N THR A 300 -22.60 22.25 28.06
CA THR A 300 -23.53 21.14 28.33
C THR A 300 -24.80 21.26 27.49
N HIS A 301 -25.50 20.12 27.35
CA HIS A 301 -26.76 20.05 26.61
C HIS A 301 -27.85 20.91 27.29
N PRO A 302 -28.64 21.69 26.53
CA PRO A 302 -29.66 22.57 27.09
C PRO A 302 -30.84 21.86 27.75
N ASP A 303 -31.09 20.59 27.40
CA ASP A 303 -32.27 19.84 27.88
C ASP A 303 -31.93 18.35 28.06
N LEU A 304 -31.46 18.00 29.25
CA LEU A 304 -31.14 16.62 29.63
C LEU A 304 -32.38 15.71 29.57
N ALA A 305 -33.54 16.24 29.91
CA ALA A 305 -34.77 15.45 29.93
C ALA A 305 -35.20 15.04 28.51
N ALA A 306 -35.09 15.92 27.52
CA ALA A 306 -35.34 15.58 26.13
C ALA A 306 -34.37 14.52 25.61
N MET A 307 -33.08 14.61 25.97
CA MET A 307 -32.07 13.60 25.60
C MET A 307 -32.45 12.22 26.16
N LEU A 308 -32.74 12.13 27.46
CA LEU A 308 -33.13 10.87 28.12
C LEU A 308 -34.44 10.29 27.59
N GLN A 309 -35.38 11.12 27.14
CA GLN A 309 -36.64 10.69 26.52
C GLN A 309 -36.47 9.97 25.19
N THR A 310 -35.35 10.19 24.49
CA THR A 310 -35.05 9.46 23.25
C THR A 310 -34.70 7.99 23.49
N TRP A 311 -34.34 7.63 24.73
CA TRP A 311 -33.89 6.30 25.07
C TRP A 311 -35.05 5.39 25.47
N PRO A 312 -35.12 4.15 24.93
CA PRO A 312 -36.22 3.22 25.25
C PRO A 312 -36.19 2.76 26.71
N SER A 313 -34.99 2.58 27.25
CA SER A 313 -34.72 2.16 28.62
C SER A 313 -33.45 2.81 29.14
N ILE A 314 -33.48 3.26 30.40
CA ILE A 314 -32.37 3.93 31.08
C ILE A 314 -31.91 3.05 32.23
N GLY A 315 -30.61 2.72 32.27
CA GLY A 315 -30.01 1.99 33.38
C GLY A 315 -30.02 2.80 34.68
N GLY A 316 -30.40 2.16 35.78
CA GLY A 316 -30.44 2.76 37.10
C GLY A 316 -29.08 2.92 37.78
N TYR A 317 -29.08 3.52 38.96
CA TYR A 317 -27.88 4.00 39.66
C TYR A 317 -27.30 2.99 40.67
N SER A 318 -27.93 1.81 40.81
CA SER A 318 -27.60 0.82 41.84
C SER A 318 -26.36 -0.04 41.53
N GLY A 319 -25.80 0.03 40.33
CA GLY A 319 -24.65 -0.80 39.90
C GLY A 319 -23.35 -0.01 39.73
N SER A 320 -22.21 -0.71 39.84
CA SER A 320 -20.88 -0.22 39.46
C SER A 320 -20.63 -0.41 37.95
N TYR A 321 -19.84 0.49 37.36
CA TYR A 321 -19.39 0.34 35.99
C TYR A 321 -18.04 -0.38 35.95
N ASP A 322 -18.07 -1.69 35.68
CA ASP A 322 -16.89 -2.58 35.79
C ASP A 322 -16.38 -3.10 34.42
N LYS A 323 -16.79 -2.47 33.30
CA LYS A 323 -16.32 -2.86 31.96
C LYS A 323 -14.88 -2.40 31.75
N VAL A 324 -13.97 -3.35 31.53
CA VAL A 324 -12.53 -3.09 31.36
C VAL A 324 -12.04 -3.37 29.94
N LEU A 325 -12.70 -4.28 29.21
CA LEU A 325 -12.26 -4.66 27.86
C LEU A 325 -12.50 -3.51 26.87
N LEU A 326 -11.52 -3.27 26.00
CA LEU A 326 -11.61 -2.20 25.00
C LEU A 326 -12.81 -2.38 24.06
N SER A 327 -13.17 -3.62 23.73
CA SER A 327 -14.38 -3.94 22.96
C SER A 327 -15.64 -3.45 23.66
N ASP A 328 -15.74 -3.67 24.96
CA ASP A 328 -16.93 -3.34 25.75
C ASP A 328 -17.05 -1.83 25.94
N LEU A 329 -15.92 -1.13 26.06
CA LEU A 329 -15.85 0.33 26.13
C LEU A 329 -16.25 1.00 24.81
N LEU A 330 -15.86 0.41 23.68
CA LEU A 330 -16.28 0.87 22.34
C LEU A 330 -17.78 0.56 22.10
N ASP A 331 -18.27 -0.59 22.57
CA ASP A 331 -19.67 -0.99 22.41
C ASP A 331 -20.58 -0.56 23.58
N THR A 332 -20.11 0.38 24.41
CA THR A 332 -20.89 0.90 25.54
C THR A 332 -22.16 1.57 25.04
N ARG A 333 -23.30 1.18 25.62
CA ARG A 333 -24.59 1.78 25.35
C ARG A 333 -24.91 2.74 26.47
N LEU A 334 -24.73 4.03 26.20
CA LEU A 334 -24.95 5.09 27.20
C LEU A 334 -26.33 5.02 27.84
N SER A 335 -27.36 4.56 27.12
CA SER A 335 -28.70 4.38 27.67
C SER A 335 -28.77 3.31 28.77
N THR A 336 -28.16 2.14 28.56
CA THR A 336 -28.24 1.03 29.52
C THR A 336 -27.23 1.17 30.66
N ASP A 337 -26.12 1.83 30.41
CA ASP A 337 -25.04 2.03 31.40
C ASP A 337 -25.09 3.42 32.06
N TRP A 338 -26.14 4.22 31.81
CA TRP A 338 -26.23 5.62 32.26
C TRP A 338 -26.00 5.76 33.77
N GLY A 339 -26.83 5.11 34.59
CA GLY A 339 -26.76 5.27 36.03
C GLY A 339 -25.45 4.75 36.63
N SER A 340 -24.89 3.65 36.13
CA SER A 340 -23.59 3.14 36.60
C SER A 340 -22.43 4.05 36.21
N LEU A 341 -22.47 4.66 35.02
CA LEU A 341 -21.52 5.69 34.59
C LEU A 341 -21.64 6.96 35.43
N VAL A 342 -22.85 7.42 35.75
CA VAL A 342 -23.05 8.58 36.63
C VAL A 342 -22.49 8.30 38.02
N THR A 343 -22.75 7.12 38.60
CA THR A 343 -22.19 6.71 39.90
C THR A 343 -20.66 6.66 39.87
N LEU A 344 -20.07 6.13 38.80
CA LEU A 344 -18.61 6.16 38.58
C LEU A 344 -18.08 7.60 38.52
N CYS A 345 -18.80 8.50 37.84
CA CYS A 345 -18.41 9.90 37.72
C CYS A 345 -18.46 10.64 39.06
N GLN A 346 -19.54 10.45 39.83
CA GLN A 346 -19.72 11.10 41.14
C GLN A 346 -18.63 10.65 42.15
N SER A 347 -18.27 9.36 42.13
CA SER A 347 -17.22 8.79 43.00
C SER A 347 -15.79 9.12 42.55
N SER A 348 -15.59 9.63 41.34
CA SER A 348 -14.27 9.94 40.79
C SER A 348 -13.76 11.31 41.22
N THR A 349 -12.44 11.41 41.46
CA THR A 349 -11.73 12.65 41.77
C THR A 349 -10.67 12.96 40.71
N LYS A 350 -9.97 14.09 40.87
CA LYS A 350 -8.86 14.49 39.98
C LYS A 350 -7.70 13.48 39.96
N GLU A 351 -7.59 12.61 40.95
CA GLU A 351 -6.60 11.53 40.97
C GLU A 351 -6.86 10.49 39.86
N ASN A 352 -8.12 10.32 39.46
CA ASN A 352 -8.54 9.38 38.42
C ASN A 352 -8.47 9.97 37.00
N ILE A 353 -7.83 11.12 36.80
CA ILE A 353 -7.86 11.87 35.54
C ILE A 353 -7.45 11.02 34.33
N HIS A 354 -6.41 10.19 34.46
CA HIS A 354 -5.92 9.35 33.36
C HIS A 354 -6.90 8.22 33.02
N HIS A 355 -7.53 7.63 34.04
CA HIS A 355 -8.56 6.60 33.85
C HIS A 355 -9.77 7.19 33.14
N LEU A 356 -10.26 8.35 33.58
CA LEU A 356 -11.38 9.06 32.99
C LEU A 356 -11.09 9.49 31.55
N MET A 357 -9.90 10.03 31.30
CA MET A 357 -9.47 10.38 29.94
C MET A 357 -9.50 9.16 29.02
N PHE A 358 -8.98 8.01 29.45
CA PHE A 358 -9.00 6.79 28.66
C PHE A 358 -10.43 6.28 28.42
N LEU A 359 -11.26 6.26 29.46
CA LEU A 359 -12.64 5.79 29.41
C LEU A 359 -13.47 6.61 28.42
N PHE A 360 -13.51 7.93 28.60
CA PHE A 360 -14.30 8.82 27.77
C PHE A 360 -13.71 9.03 26.37
N ALA A 361 -12.37 8.98 26.21
CA ALA A 361 -11.76 8.93 24.88
C ALA A 361 -12.24 7.69 24.11
N THR A 362 -12.26 6.53 24.76
CA THR A 362 -12.67 5.29 24.10
C THR A 362 -14.15 5.33 23.70
N MET A 363 -15.04 5.76 24.60
CA MET A 363 -16.48 5.87 24.30
C MET A 363 -16.77 6.92 23.21
N SER A 364 -16.04 8.04 23.20
CA SER A 364 -16.24 9.14 22.25
C SER A 364 -15.59 8.91 20.89
N PHE A 365 -14.70 7.91 20.76
CA PHE A 365 -14.03 7.59 19.50
C PHE A 365 -15.01 7.09 18.41
N ARG A 366 -16.21 6.64 18.80
CA ARG A 366 -17.21 6.23 17.83
C ARG A 366 -17.75 7.42 17.02
N PRO A 367 -17.89 7.28 15.69
CA PRO A 367 -18.45 8.36 14.86
C PRO A 367 -19.87 8.75 15.24
N ASP A 368 -20.64 7.79 15.76
CA ASP A 368 -22.03 7.92 16.21
C ASP A 368 -22.17 8.13 17.72
N ALA A 369 -21.06 8.43 18.42
CA ALA A 369 -21.10 8.69 19.86
C ALA A 369 -21.95 9.92 20.19
N ASP A 370 -22.84 9.77 21.16
CA ASP A 370 -23.62 10.88 21.72
C ASP A 370 -22.72 11.75 22.60
N MET A 371 -22.12 12.76 21.96
CA MET A 371 -21.20 13.68 22.62
C MET A 371 -21.88 14.54 23.69
N ASP A 372 -23.19 14.76 23.60
CA ASP A 372 -23.94 15.56 24.56
C ASP A 372 -24.15 14.76 25.86
N ALA A 373 -24.49 13.47 25.74
CA ALA A 373 -24.53 12.53 26.86
C ALA A 373 -23.15 12.36 27.51
N ILE A 374 -22.08 12.20 26.72
CA ILE A 374 -20.70 12.06 27.23
C ILE A 374 -20.24 13.34 27.94
N LYS A 375 -20.51 14.52 27.38
CA LYS A 375 -20.19 15.81 28.04
C LYS A 375 -20.94 15.97 29.35
N THR A 376 -22.18 15.50 29.42
CA THR A 376 -22.97 15.49 30.66
C THR A 376 -22.36 14.56 31.71
N LEU A 377 -21.90 13.35 31.31
CA LEU A 377 -21.15 12.46 32.22
C LEU A 377 -19.86 13.10 32.73
N ILE A 378 -19.10 13.78 31.86
CA ILE A 378 -17.91 14.54 32.26
C ILE A 378 -18.30 15.68 33.22
N ALA A 379 -19.48 16.30 33.07
CA ALA A 379 -19.98 17.31 34.00
C ALA A 379 -20.14 16.77 35.42
N PHE A 380 -20.65 15.53 35.58
CA PHE A 380 -20.74 14.86 36.89
C PHE A 380 -19.38 14.64 37.56
N VAL A 381 -18.30 14.57 36.79
CA VAL A 381 -16.92 14.44 37.30
C VAL A 381 -16.35 15.79 37.72
N VAL A 382 -16.50 16.80 36.87
CA VAL A 382 -15.76 18.07 36.98
C VAL A 382 -16.47 19.07 37.89
N ILE A 383 -17.80 19.05 37.95
CA ILE A 383 -18.61 19.99 38.73
C ILE A 383 -18.86 19.40 40.14
N GLU A 384 -18.38 20.09 41.17
CA GLU A 384 -18.45 19.59 42.56
C GLU A 384 -19.89 19.51 43.10
N SER A 385 -20.78 20.44 42.72
CA SER A 385 -22.18 20.42 43.15
C SER A 385 -22.96 19.19 42.66
N MET A 386 -22.55 18.58 41.54
CA MET A 386 -23.16 17.36 40.99
C MET A 386 -22.85 16.11 41.83
N ARG A 387 -21.75 16.12 42.58
CA ARG A 387 -21.32 14.98 43.41
C ARG A 387 -22.25 14.75 44.60
N ASN A 388 -22.85 15.81 45.12
CA ASN A 388 -23.71 15.76 46.31
C ASN A 388 -25.18 15.42 45.97
N LEU A 389 -25.51 15.25 44.69
CA LEU A 389 -26.86 14.91 44.28
C LEU A 389 -27.17 13.44 44.59
N VAL A 390 -28.25 13.21 45.34
CA VAL A 390 -28.72 11.87 45.68
C VAL A 390 -29.36 11.24 44.43
N PRO A 391 -28.84 10.11 43.92
CA PRO A 391 -29.42 9.47 42.76
C PRO A 391 -30.72 8.72 43.11
N PRO A 392 -31.64 8.58 42.14
CA PRO A 392 -32.82 7.72 42.24
C PRO A 392 -32.46 6.24 42.53
N LYS A 393 -33.30 5.55 43.31
CA LYS A 393 -32.98 4.22 43.88
C LYS A 393 -33.26 3.04 42.94
N TRP A 394 -34.01 3.25 41.86
CA TRP A 394 -34.47 2.14 41.02
C TRP A 394 -33.41 1.66 40.02
N PRO A 395 -33.39 0.35 39.71
CA PRO A 395 -32.38 -0.26 38.84
C PRO A 395 -32.61 -0.03 37.34
N LEU A 396 -33.82 0.35 36.93
CA LEU A 396 -34.18 0.54 35.52
C LEU A 396 -35.35 1.53 35.39
N TYR A 397 -35.32 2.37 34.35
CA TYR A 397 -36.43 3.25 33.97
C TYR A 397 -36.84 2.96 32.53
N SER A 398 -38.13 2.67 32.32
CA SER A 398 -38.67 2.30 31.00
C SER A 398 -39.62 3.36 30.47
N HIS A 399 -39.47 3.71 29.19
CA HIS A 399 -40.28 4.71 28.49
C HIS A 399 -40.42 6.03 29.28
N PHE A 400 -39.27 6.59 29.64
CA PHE A 400 -39.18 7.83 30.39
C PHE A 400 -39.81 8.98 29.60
N LYS A 401 -40.65 9.78 30.28
CA LYS A 401 -41.25 11.02 29.78
C LYS A 401 -41.29 12.02 30.92
N GLN A 402 -40.73 13.20 30.70
CA GLN A 402 -40.65 14.21 31.75
C GLN A 402 -42.04 14.67 32.16
N GLY A 403 -42.32 14.66 33.46
CA GLY A 403 -43.60 15.14 34.00
C GLY A 403 -44.81 14.30 33.59
N HIS A 404 -44.63 13.04 33.20
CA HIS A 404 -45.73 12.16 32.86
C HIS A 404 -46.49 11.70 34.10
N VAL A 405 -47.78 12.00 34.14
CA VAL A 405 -48.69 11.70 35.26
C VAL A 405 -49.77 10.72 34.79
N PRO A 406 -50.23 9.78 35.64
CA PRO A 406 -51.36 8.93 35.29
C PRO A 406 -52.57 9.76 34.88
N SER A 407 -53.24 9.41 33.77
CA SER A 407 -54.45 10.08 33.30
C SER A 407 -55.69 9.26 33.57
N LEU A 408 -56.83 9.93 33.81
CA LEU A 408 -58.12 9.27 34.00
C LEU A 408 -58.44 8.32 32.84
N HIS A 409 -58.12 8.73 31.61
CA HIS A 409 -58.33 7.92 30.41
C HIS A 409 -57.48 6.65 30.41
N SER A 410 -56.18 6.75 30.71
CA SER A 410 -55.26 5.60 30.75
C SER A 410 -55.70 4.56 31.80
N LEU A 411 -56.05 5.03 33.00
CA LEU A 411 -56.54 4.16 34.07
C LEU A 411 -57.88 3.52 33.71
N THR A 412 -58.82 4.28 33.14
CA THR A 412 -60.12 3.75 32.69
C THR A 412 -59.94 2.64 31.66
N VAL A 413 -59.01 2.80 30.70
CA VAL A 413 -58.71 1.77 29.70
C VAL A 413 -58.14 0.50 30.32
N MET A 414 -57.25 0.62 31.32
CA MET A 414 -56.67 -0.52 32.03
C MET A 414 -57.67 -1.25 32.94
N ILE A 415 -58.68 -0.55 33.46
CA ILE A 415 -59.72 -1.12 34.34
C ILE A 415 -60.84 -1.80 33.56
N LYS A 416 -61.14 -1.38 32.32
CA LYS A 416 -62.21 -1.96 31.47
C LYS A 416 -62.21 -3.50 31.37
N PRO A 417 -61.06 -4.19 31.23
CA PRO A 417 -61.01 -5.66 31.21
C PRO A 417 -61.39 -6.34 32.54
N CYS A 418 -61.40 -5.60 33.65
CA CYS A 418 -61.71 -6.09 34.99
C CYS A 418 -63.16 -5.87 35.41
N LEU A 419 -64.01 -5.36 34.50
CA LEU A 419 -65.43 -5.20 34.74
C LEU A 419 -66.11 -6.57 34.91
N ILE A 420 -66.98 -6.69 35.91
CA ILE A 420 -67.79 -7.89 36.11
C ILE A 420 -68.83 -7.94 34.98
N PRO A 421 -68.78 -8.96 34.09
CA PRO A 421 -69.71 -9.05 32.99
C PRO A 421 -71.13 -9.19 33.54
N TYR A 422 -72.08 -8.59 32.83
CA TYR A 422 -73.49 -8.74 33.15
C TYR A 422 -73.83 -10.24 33.11
N GLY A 423 -74.40 -10.75 34.21
CA GLY A 423 -74.61 -12.18 34.45
C GLY A 423 -75.52 -12.84 33.42
N ASP A 424 -75.49 -14.17 33.39
CA ASP A 424 -76.24 -14.97 32.44
C ASP A 424 -77.77 -14.83 32.67
N ASP A 425 -78.42 -14.04 31.83
CA ASP A 425 -79.84 -13.72 31.89
C ASP A 425 -80.74 -14.93 31.50
N GLU A 426 -82.02 -14.87 31.86
CA GLU A 426 -83.05 -15.82 31.37
C GLU A 426 -83.13 -15.91 29.82
N ARG A 427 -82.57 -14.93 29.11
CA ARG A 427 -82.42 -14.93 27.64
C ARG A 427 -81.52 -16.03 27.12
N THR A 428 -80.42 -16.31 27.82
CA THR A 428 -79.47 -17.36 27.43
C THR A 428 -80.02 -18.74 27.73
N ARG A 429 -80.90 -18.84 28.75
CA ARG A 429 -81.48 -20.11 29.24
C ARG A 429 -82.79 -20.52 28.56
N LEU A 430 -83.65 -19.57 28.19
CA LEU A 430 -85.01 -19.84 27.67
C LEU A 430 -85.21 -19.52 26.18
N GLY A 431 -84.20 -18.96 25.49
CA GLY A 431 -84.03 -18.84 24.04
C GLY A 431 -85.15 -18.19 23.21
N PHE A 432 -86.38 -18.70 23.29
CA PHE A 432 -87.48 -18.40 22.38
C PHE A 432 -88.86 -18.19 23.06
N GLY A 433 -88.97 -18.27 24.40
CA GLY A 433 -90.24 -18.13 25.13
C GLY A 433 -90.59 -16.76 25.74
N LEU A 434 -89.75 -15.72 25.55
CA LEU A 434 -89.85 -14.45 26.30
C LEU A 434 -90.78 -13.42 25.63
N THR A 435 -91.70 -12.84 26.41
CA THR A 435 -92.61 -11.77 25.95
C THR A 435 -91.82 -10.49 25.59
N PRO A 436 -92.24 -9.70 24.58
CA PRO A 436 -91.55 -8.46 24.16
C PRO A 436 -91.30 -7.46 25.30
N LYS A 437 -92.22 -7.39 26.28
CA LYS A 437 -92.10 -6.53 27.47
C LYS A 437 -90.97 -6.98 28.42
N HIS A 438 -90.76 -8.29 28.58
CA HIS A 438 -89.67 -8.85 29.38
C HIS A 438 -88.32 -8.65 28.71
N ARG A 439 -88.27 -8.80 27.38
CA ARG A 439 -87.06 -8.52 26.59
C ARG A 439 -86.62 -7.06 26.75
N ARG A 440 -87.52 -6.08 26.69
CA ARG A 440 -87.20 -4.65 26.91
C ARG A 440 -86.69 -4.37 28.34
N LYS A 441 -87.29 -4.99 29.36
CA LYS A 441 -86.87 -4.84 30.77
C LYS A 441 -85.45 -5.33 31.00
N LEU A 442 -85.08 -6.45 30.38
CA LEU A 442 -83.72 -7.00 30.46
C LEU A 442 -82.70 -6.16 29.64
N VAL A 443 -83.11 -5.46 28.56
CA VAL A 443 -82.19 -4.57 27.79
C VAL A 443 -81.91 -3.34 28.64
N ALA A 444 -82.94 -2.80 29.29
CA ALA A 444 -82.80 -1.70 30.23
C ALA A 444 -82.02 -2.10 31.50
N ALA A 445 -82.03 -3.39 31.90
CA ALA A 445 -81.20 -3.89 33.00
C ALA A 445 -79.73 -3.98 32.60
N GLN A 446 -79.43 -4.56 31.43
CA GLN A 446 -78.09 -4.60 30.85
C GLN A 446 -77.50 -3.19 30.66
N SER A 447 -78.26 -2.28 30.06
CA SER A 447 -77.82 -0.89 29.84
C SER A 447 -77.58 -0.14 31.16
N ARG A 448 -78.37 -0.41 32.22
CA ARG A 448 -78.12 0.15 33.56
C ARG A 448 -76.86 -0.43 34.21
N HIS A 449 -76.60 -1.73 34.03
CA HIS A 449 -75.38 -2.37 34.50
C HIS A 449 -74.13 -1.81 33.80
N GLU A 450 -74.20 -1.61 32.48
CA GLU A 450 -73.12 -1.00 31.70
C GLU A 450 -72.86 0.45 32.12
N MET A 451 -73.90 1.25 32.35
CA MET A 451 -73.77 2.62 32.86
C MET A 451 -73.15 2.66 34.26
N GLN A 452 -73.60 1.79 35.18
CA GLN A 452 -73.05 1.70 36.53
C GLN A 452 -71.59 1.24 36.50
N ALA A 453 -71.24 0.25 35.67
CA ALA A 453 -69.86 -0.23 35.53
C ALA A 453 -68.92 0.86 35.00
N GLU A 454 -69.38 1.74 34.11
CA GLU A 454 -68.60 2.88 33.62
C GLU A 454 -68.42 3.96 34.71
N GLU A 455 -69.45 4.25 35.48
CA GLU A 455 -69.40 5.19 36.61
C GLU A 455 -68.49 4.69 37.74
N ASP A 456 -68.59 3.41 38.06
CA ASP A 456 -67.73 2.66 38.98
C ASP A 456 -66.25 2.72 38.54
N THR A 457 -65.99 2.57 37.23
CA THR A 457 -64.63 2.64 36.67
C THR A 457 -64.04 4.03 36.84
N LYS A 458 -64.82 5.08 36.57
CA LYS A 458 -64.41 6.48 36.76
C LYS A 458 -64.19 6.79 38.24
N THR A 459 -65.00 6.23 39.12
CA THR A 459 -64.90 6.42 40.57
C THR A 459 -63.62 5.79 41.12
N LEU A 460 -63.31 4.54 40.72
CA LEU A 460 -62.07 3.87 41.08
C LEU A 460 -60.84 4.60 40.51
N ALA A 461 -60.87 5.00 39.23
CA ALA A 461 -59.76 5.72 38.62
C ALA A 461 -59.50 7.09 39.29
N ASN A 462 -60.54 7.85 39.63
CA ASN A 462 -60.41 9.10 40.37
C ASN A 462 -59.90 8.89 41.81
N PHE A 463 -60.31 7.80 42.47
CA PHE A 463 -59.83 7.46 43.80
C PHE A 463 -58.33 7.18 43.81
N LEU A 464 -57.83 6.42 42.82
CA LEU A 464 -56.41 6.14 42.65
C LEU A 464 -55.62 7.41 42.31
N LEU A 465 -56.12 8.25 41.39
CA LEU A 465 -55.45 9.51 41.00
C LEU A 465 -55.18 10.46 42.16
N ARG A 466 -56.05 10.48 43.19
CA ARG A 466 -55.86 11.32 44.37
C ARG A 466 -54.69 10.90 45.25
N GLN A 467 -54.21 9.67 45.12
CA GLN A 467 -53.09 9.14 45.89
C GLN A 467 -51.73 9.41 45.22
N TRP A 468 -51.74 9.93 43.98
CA TRP A 468 -50.51 10.30 43.29
C TRP A 468 -49.85 11.53 43.95
N PRO A 469 -48.51 11.54 44.17
CA PRO A 469 -47.53 10.53 43.84
C PRO A 469 -47.27 9.54 44.98
N CYS A 470 -47.49 8.24 44.74
CA CYS A 470 -47.14 7.15 45.66
C CYS A 470 -46.62 5.94 44.87
N ALA A 471 -45.77 5.11 45.47
CA ALA A 471 -45.23 3.91 44.80
C ALA A 471 -46.29 2.79 44.70
N GLU A 472 -47.08 2.61 45.75
CA GLU A 472 -48.13 1.59 45.86
C GLU A 472 -49.45 2.26 46.27
N PRO A 473 -50.46 2.31 45.38
CA PRO A 473 -51.76 2.88 45.72
C PRO A 473 -52.57 1.87 46.57
N THR A 474 -53.27 2.36 47.59
CA THR A 474 -54.07 1.52 48.50
C THR A 474 -55.57 1.60 48.15
N ILE A 475 -56.31 0.55 48.50
CA ILE A 475 -57.79 0.48 48.37
C ILE A 475 -58.51 0.64 49.70
N GLU A 476 -57.76 0.86 50.78
CA GLU A 476 -58.32 1.10 52.11
C GLU A 476 -59.19 2.37 52.09
N GLY A 477 -60.49 2.21 52.37
CA GLY A 477 -61.47 3.30 52.30
C GLY A 477 -62.30 3.37 51.02
N PHE A 478 -62.12 2.45 50.06
CA PHE A 478 -63.00 2.33 48.89
C PHE A 478 -64.24 1.45 49.19
N SER A 479 -65.41 1.86 48.70
CA SER A 479 -66.69 1.20 49.04
C SER A 479 -66.88 -0.13 48.28
N VAL A 480 -67.36 -1.17 48.97
CA VAL A 480 -67.34 -2.60 48.53
C VAL A 480 -68.53 -2.99 47.63
N GLY A 481 -69.10 -2.05 46.87
CA GLY A 481 -70.34 -2.25 46.10
C GLY A 481 -70.20 -2.11 44.58
N VAL A 482 -69.00 -2.35 44.04
CA VAL A 482 -68.61 -1.91 42.69
C VAL A 482 -68.59 -3.09 41.72
N LEU A 483 -69.04 -2.88 40.47
CA LEU A 483 -69.08 -3.88 39.40
C LEU A 483 -67.70 -4.18 38.79
N ILE A 484 -66.64 -4.14 39.60
CA ILE A 484 -65.25 -4.26 39.18
C ILE A 484 -64.54 -5.28 40.06
N ASN A 485 -63.77 -6.17 39.45
CA ASN A 485 -62.82 -7.00 40.17
C ASN A 485 -61.61 -6.13 40.60
N ILE A 486 -61.67 -5.63 41.83
CA ILE A 486 -60.68 -4.69 42.39
C ILE A 486 -59.29 -5.32 42.46
N GLU A 487 -59.16 -6.59 42.85
CA GLU A 487 -57.88 -7.28 42.96
C GLU A 487 -57.18 -7.40 41.60
N GLN A 488 -57.94 -7.77 40.57
CA GLN A 488 -57.43 -7.88 39.21
C GLN A 488 -57.06 -6.51 38.62
N ALA A 489 -57.87 -5.48 38.90
CA ALA A 489 -57.60 -4.12 38.44
C ALA A 489 -56.34 -3.54 39.10
N LEU A 490 -56.16 -3.73 40.41
CA LEU A 490 -54.96 -3.30 41.12
C LEU A 490 -53.70 -3.98 40.58
N LYS A 491 -53.75 -5.28 40.30
CA LYS A 491 -52.61 -6.01 39.74
C LYS A 491 -52.19 -5.51 38.36
N LEU A 492 -53.14 -5.09 37.51
CA LEU A 492 -52.82 -4.53 36.19
C LEU A 492 -52.31 -3.09 36.29
N ILE A 493 -52.85 -2.32 37.24
CA ILE A 493 -52.46 -0.92 37.44
C ILE A 493 -51.11 -0.82 38.16
N SER A 494 -50.79 -1.72 39.09
CA SER A 494 -49.58 -1.63 39.93
C SER A 494 -48.30 -1.55 39.13
N ASP A 495 -48.17 -2.33 38.07
CA ASP A 495 -46.96 -2.37 37.25
C ASP A 495 -46.74 -1.06 36.47
N GLU A 496 -47.80 -0.54 35.85
CA GLU A 496 -47.75 0.73 35.13
C GLU A 496 -47.65 1.93 36.09
N TRP A 497 -48.31 1.87 37.24
CA TRP A 497 -48.25 2.89 38.29
C TRP A 497 -46.84 2.99 38.87
N LEU A 498 -46.22 1.85 39.18
CA LEU A 498 -44.84 1.79 39.66
C LEU A 498 -43.87 2.32 38.60
N ARG A 499 -44.03 1.95 37.32
CA ARG A 499 -43.23 2.49 36.21
C ARG A 499 -43.34 4.02 36.13
N LEU A 500 -44.55 4.56 36.27
CA LEU A 500 -44.77 6.01 36.27
C LEU A 500 -44.11 6.65 37.50
N PHE A 501 -44.22 6.06 38.68
CA PHE A 501 -43.62 6.58 39.90
C PHE A 501 -42.09 6.62 39.81
N GLN A 502 -41.47 5.55 39.26
CA GLN A 502 -40.04 5.51 38.96
C GLN A 502 -39.62 6.66 38.03
N ASN A 503 -40.38 6.88 36.95
CA ASN A 503 -40.12 7.97 36.02
C ASN A 503 -40.36 9.36 36.63
N PHE A 504 -41.26 9.48 37.61
CA PHE A 504 -41.48 10.71 38.36
C PHE A 504 -40.28 11.06 39.23
N GLU A 505 -39.74 10.10 39.99
CA GLU A 505 -38.51 10.31 40.78
C GLU A 505 -37.30 10.64 39.89
N LEU A 506 -37.17 9.96 38.74
CA LEU A 506 -36.15 10.31 37.76
C LEU A 506 -36.36 11.72 37.20
N SER A 507 -37.60 12.12 36.92
CA SER A 507 -37.90 13.49 36.42
C SER A 507 -37.51 14.57 37.42
N GLN A 508 -37.73 14.33 38.72
CA GLN A 508 -37.30 15.24 39.78
C GLN A 508 -35.76 15.34 39.82
N HIS A 509 -35.06 14.21 39.79
CA HIS A 509 -33.61 14.18 39.78
C HIS A 509 -33.04 14.90 38.54
N VAL A 510 -33.55 14.62 37.35
CA VAL A 510 -33.12 15.26 36.09
C VAL A 510 -33.35 16.76 36.13
N SER A 511 -34.44 17.24 36.75
CA SER A 511 -34.71 18.68 36.88
C SER A 511 -33.65 19.36 37.76
N VAL A 512 -33.30 18.75 38.89
CA VAL A 512 -32.22 19.26 39.77
C VAL A 512 -30.87 19.25 39.05
N VAL A 513 -30.55 18.17 38.32
CA VAL A 513 -29.33 18.10 37.50
C VAL A 513 -29.32 19.21 36.45
N GLN A 514 -30.44 19.46 35.76
CA GLN A 514 -30.52 20.52 34.75
C GLN A 514 -30.25 21.91 35.33
N GLU A 515 -30.80 22.23 36.51
CA GLU A 515 -30.52 23.50 37.21
C GLU A 515 -29.02 23.69 37.47
N VAL A 516 -28.33 22.63 37.87
CA VAL A 516 -26.88 22.66 38.09
C VAL A 516 -26.11 22.81 36.76
N LEU A 517 -26.52 22.11 35.71
CA LEU A 517 -25.92 22.27 34.37
C LEU A 517 -26.08 23.70 33.84
N ASP A 518 -27.25 24.30 34.03
CA ASP A 518 -27.57 25.65 33.55
C ASP A 518 -26.73 26.72 34.26
N SER A 519 -26.48 26.55 35.55
CA SER A 519 -25.63 27.48 36.33
C SER A 519 -24.14 27.44 35.95
N HIS A 520 -23.66 26.37 35.33
CA HIS A 520 -22.26 26.19 34.92
C HIS A 520 -22.07 26.22 33.39
N ARG A 521 -23.08 26.64 32.64
CA ARG A 521 -23.08 26.59 31.18
C ARG A 521 -22.17 27.66 30.55
N SER A 522 -21.37 27.26 29.56
CA SER A 522 -20.54 28.16 28.75
C SER A 522 -20.70 27.91 27.25
N THR A 523 -20.66 28.98 26.46
CA THR A 523 -20.79 28.94 24.99
C THR A 523 -19.46 29.04 24.25
N LYS A 524 -18.33 29.10 24.96
CA LYS A 524 -17.00 29.23 24.34
C LYS A 524 -16.60 27.92 23.66
N LYS A 525 -16.41 27.96 22.33
CA LYS A 525 -15.77 26.88 21.57
C LYS A 525 -14.26 26.97 21.74
N ARG A 526 -13.60 25.85 22.05
CA ARG A 526 -12.13 25.78 22.11
C ARG A 526 -11.58 25.41 20.73
N GLU A 527 -10.49 26.03 20.33
CA GLU A 527 -9.82 25.81 19.05
C GLU A 527 -8.73 24.73 19.18
N HIS A 528 -8.49 23.98 18.10
CA HIS A 528 -7.43 22.98 18.06
C HIS A 528 -6.04 23.62 17.98
N PRO A 529 -5.01 23.02 18.60
CA PRO A 529 -3.63 23.44 18.39
C PRO A 529 -3.21 23.19 16.94
N VAL A 530 -2.72 24.23 16.26
CA VAL A 530 -2.16 24.12 14.89
C VAL A 530 -0.68 23.73 15.00
N LEU A 531 -0.33 22.52 14.59
CA LEU A 531 1.06 22.10 14.41
C LEU A 531 1.53 22.47 13.00
N GLU A 532 2.27 23.57 12.88
CA GLU A 532 2.99 23.90 11.65
C GLU A 532 4.27 23.07 11.56
N VAL A 533 4.35 22.18 10.55
CA VAL A 533 5.59 21.49 10.20
C VAL A 533 6.23 22.25 9.03
N PRO A 534 7.35 22.96 9.22
CA PRO A 534 8.01 23.68 8.13
C PRO A 534 8.51 22.69 7.06
N GLU A 535 8.13 22.90 5.80
CA GLU A 535 8.63 22.11 4.68
C GLU A 535 10.16 22.27 4.56
N GLN A 536 10.89 21.16 4.61
CA GLN A 536 12.33 21.16 4.38
C GLN A 536 12.61 21.46 2.90
N THR A 537 13.29 22.58 2.62
CA THR A 537 13.72 22.92 1.26
C THR A 537 14.81 21.95 0.80
N VAL A 538 14.46 21.04 -0.11
CA VAL A 538 15.43 20.17 -0.79
C VAL A 538 16.04 20.97 -1.95
N PHE A 539 17.34 21.25 -1.89
CA PHE A 539 18.05 21.93 -2.97
C PHE A 539 18.16 21.00 -4.20
N PRO A 540 17.90 21.50 -5.42
CA PRO A 540 18.05 20.69 -6.62
C PRO A 540 19.52 20.31 -6.85
N ILE A 541 19.76 19.02 -7.10
CA ILE A 541 21.07 18.51 -7.50
C ILE A 541 21.34 19.01 -8.93
N ARG A 542 22.44 19.73 -9.14
CA ARG A 542 22.87 20.14 -10.49
C ARG A 542 23.28 18.90 -11.30
N CYS A 543 22.46 18.49 -12.26
CA CYS A 543 22.83 17.50 -13.27
C CYS A 543 23.69 18.17 -14.35
N ARG A 544 25.00 17.88 -14.42
CA ARG A 544 25.81 18.20 -15.61
C ARG A 544 25.56 17.14 -16.69
N GLY A 545 25.25 17.56 -17.93
CA GLY A 545 25.16 16.67 -19.10
C GLY A 545 23.91 16.79 -19.98
N GLY A 546 22.95 17.66 -19.66
CA GLY A 546 21.73 17.91 -20.45
C GLY A 546 21.75 19.19 -21.29
N GLU A 547 22.90 19.88 -21.38
CA GLU A 547 23.01 21.22 -21.99
C GLU A 547 23.02 21.21 -23.53
N PHE A 548 22.98 20.04 -24.16
CA PHE A 548 22.85 19.97 -25.62
C PHE A 548 21.38 20.14 -26.01
N PRO A 549 21.02 21.19 -26.78
CA PRO A 549 19.66 21.38 -27.23
C PRO A 549 19.23 20.19 -28.07
N THR A 550 18.06 19.63 -27.77
CA THR A 550 17.47 18.55 -28.55
C THR A 550 17.11 19.05 -29.95
N LEU A 551 17.10 18.17 -30.96
CA LEU A 551 16.71 18.53 -32.32
C LEU A 551 15.31 19.21 -32.34
N PHE A 552 14.40 18.77 -31.47
CA PHE A 552 13.08 19.38 -31.27
C PHE A 552 13.16 20.84 -30.76
N GLN A 553 14.09 21.14 -29.85
CA GLN A 553 14.34 22.50 -29.38
C GLN A 553 14.98 23.39 -30.46
N LEU A 554 15.84 22.82 -31.31
CA LEU A 554 16.43 23.52 -32.46
C LEU A 554 15.42 23.76 -33.59
N LEU A 555 14.45 22.85 -33.76
CA LEU A 555 13.41 22.90 -34.81
C LEU A 555 12.17 23.70 -34.40
N LYS A 556 12.07 24.16 -33.15
CA LYS A 556 11.08 25.18 -32.76
C LYS A 556 11.44 26.48 -33.48
N LYS A 557 10.86 26.66 -34.67
CA LYS A 557 10.85 27.94 -35.39
C LYS A 557 10.46 29.05 -34.41
N THR A 558 11.38 29.99 -34.21
CA THR A 558 11.11 31.31 -33.66
C THR A 558 10.22 32.06 -34.65
N GLY A 559 8.90 31.81 -34.58
CA GLY A 559 7.91 32.67 -35.18
C GLY A 559 7.90 33.99 -34.44
N MET A 560 8.21 35.08 -35.16
CA MET A 560 8.05 36.44 -34.67
C MET A 560 6.63 36.65 -34.15
N GLY A 561 6.53 37.06 -32.89
CA GLY A 561 5.30 37.48 -32.22
C GLY A 561 5.66 38.43 -31.09
N ASP A 562 5.52 39.72 -31.40
CA ASP A 562 5.49 40.92 -30.56
C ASP A 562 6.54 41.12 -29.46
N GLY A 563 7.35 42.15 -29.68
CA GLY A 563 8.37 42.64 -28.76
C GLY A 563 7.80 43.09 -27.42
N ARG A 564 8.36 42.50 -26.35
CA ARG A 564 8.75 43.22 -25.13
C ARG A 564 10.14 42.74 -24.72
N PRO A 565 11.03 43.60 -24.22
CA PRO A 565 12.38 43.19 -23.86
C PRO A 565 12.32 42.20 -22.70
N LEU A 566 13.07 41.10 -22.83
CA LEU A 566 13.42 40.21 -21.74
C LEU A 566 14.31 40.99 -20.77
N ASP A 567 13.75 41.41 -19.64
CA ASP A 567 14.53 41.88 -18.51
C ASP A 567 15.07 40.64 -17.77
N HIS A 568 16.38 40.43 -17.87
CA HIS A 568 17.10 39.47 -17.05
C HIS A 568 17.13 40.00 -15.62
N ARG A 569 16.18 39.58 -14.78
CA ARG A 569 16.34 39.61 -13.33
C ARG A 569 15.82 38.34 -12.70
N ASP A 570 16.72 37.71 -11.96
CA ASP A 570 16.44 36.71 -10.94
C ASP A 570 15.24 37.15 -10.09
N ASP A 571 14.20 36.32 -10.02
CA ASP A 571 13.14 36.45 -9.02
C ASP A 571 12.97 35.08 -8.35
N LEU A 572 13.87 34.82 -7.41
CA LEU A 572 13.60 33.95 -6.27
C LEU A 572 12.37 34.50 -5.53
N SER A 573 11.53 33.60 -5.04
CA SER A 573 10.41 33.82 -4.11
C SER A 573 9.09 34.36 -4.68
N ARG A 574 8.21 33.42 -5.08
CA ARG A 574 6.76 33.59 -4.90
C ARG A 574 6.13 32.32 -4.34
N THR A 575 5.97 32.33 -3.02
CA THR A 575 5.11 31.41 -2.27
C THR A 575 3.65 31.74 -2.60
N ILE A 576 2.96 30.83 -3.30
CA ILE A 576 1.50 30.93 -3.48
C ILE A 576 0.87 30.03 -2.41
N VAL A 577 0.35 30.65 -1.35
CA VAL A 577 -0.49 29.97 -0.36
C VAL A 577 -1.88 29.77 -0.98
N VAL A 578 -2.18 28.54 -1.37
CA VAL A 578 -3.51 28.14 -1.84
C VAL A 578 -4.24 27.43 -0.70
N LYS A 579 -5.19 28.13 -0.05
CA LYS A 579 -6.16 27.51 0.87
C LYS A 579 -7.21 26.76 0.05
N HIS A 580 -7.28 25.43 0.13
CA HIS A 580 -8.38 24.67 -0.50
C HIS A 580 -9.09 23.72 0.50
N ASN A 581 -10.40 24.00 0.65
CA ASN A 581 -11.39 23.21 1.36
C ASN A 581 -11.56 21.82 0.73
N HIS A 582 -11.77 20.80 1.58
CA HIS A 582 -11.93 19.41 1.18
C HIS A 582 -13.40 19.04 0.96
N HIS A 583 -13.69 18.37 -0.16
CA HIS A 583 -14.82 17.46 -0.33
C HIS A 583 -14.27 16.19 -0.99
N TYR A 584 -14.43 15.04 -0.32
CA TYR A 584 -14.09 13.74 -0.88
C TYR A 584 -15.33 12.85 -0.93
N GLY A 585 -15.62 12.36 -2.14
CA GLY A 585 -16.54 11.25 -2.39
C GLY A 585 -15.86 9.89 -2.14
N SER A 586 -16.66 8.96 -1.65
CA SER A 586 -16.28 7.60 -1.24
C SER A 586 -16.14 6.63 -2.44
N PRO A 587 -15.27 5.61 -2.40
CA PRO A 587 -15.36 4.45 -3.29
C PRO A 587 -15.95 3.21 -2.59
N LEU A 588 -16.89 2.58 -3.28
CA LEU A 588 -17.66 1.39 -2.88
C LEU A 588 -16.95 0.06 -3.19
N ASP A 589 -17.33 -0.92 -2.38
CA ASP A 589 -17.00 -2.34 -2.25
C ASP A 589 -16.86 -3.20 -3.52
N HIS A 590 -15.97 -4.21 -3.44
CA HIS A 590 -16.10 -5.44 -4.24
C HIS A 590 -16.07 -6.71 -3.37
N LYS A 591 -17.08 -7.54 -3.63
CA LYS A 591 -17.46 -8.79 -2.96
C LYS A 591 -16.51 -9.95 -3.30
N ASN A 592 -16.34 -10.83 -2.30
CA ASN A 592 -15.66 -12.13 -2.37
C ASN A 592 -16.50 -13.19 -3.12
N GLU A 593 -15.87 -13.92 -4.05
CA GLU A 593 -16.31 -15.27 -4.42
C GLU A 593 -15.11 -16.25 -4.50
N LYS A 594 -15.34 -17.44 -3.95
CA LYS A 594 -14.39 -18.53 -3.68
C LYS A 594 -13.99 -19.26 -4.98
N LEU A 595 -12.69 -19.52 -5.17
CA LEU A 595 -12.20 -20.49 -6.16
C LEU A 595 -11.39 -21.62 -5.49
N LYS A 596 -11.74 -22.84 -5.90
CA LYS A 596 -11.24 -24.14 -5.45
C LYS A 596 -9.74 -24.30 -5.77
N GLY A 597 -8.98 -24.85 -4.82
CA GLY A 597 -7.53 -25.07 -4.96
C GLY A 597 -7.18 -26.25 -5.87
N PRO A 598 -5.94 -26.32 -6.40
CA PRO A 598 -5.46 -27.50 -7.10
C PRO A 598 -4.52 -28.36 -6.25
N VAL A 599 -4.77 -29.65 -6.45
CA VAL A 599 -4.06 -30.90 -6.16
C VAL A 599 -2.54 -30.82 -6.36
N VAL A 600 -1.81 -31.39 -5.39
CA VAL A 600 -0.36 -31.63 -5.41
C VAL A 600 -0.04 -32.91 -6.16
N VAL A 601 0.87 -32.85 -7.15
CA VAL A 601 1.49 -34.03 -7.76
C VAL A 601 3.01 -33.87 -7.69
N SER A 602 3.63 -34.79 -6.95
CA SER A 602 5.07 -34.95 -6.76
C SER A 602 5.66 -35.94 -7.77
N ILE A 603 6.84 -35.65 -8.32
CA ILE A 603 7.62 -36.57 -9.17
C ILE A 603 9.10 -36.53 -8.73
N PRO A 604 9.82 -37.67 -8.71
CA PRO A 604 10.96 -37.90 -7.83
C PRO A 604 12.33 -37.64 -8.46
N THR A 605 13.28 -37.22 -7.62
CA THR A 605 14.73 -37.16 -7.85
C THR A 605 15.36 -38.56 -7.98
N LYS A 606 16.08 -38.82 -9.07
CA LYS A 606 17.09 -39.88 -9.18
C LYS A 606 18.43 -39.28 -9.55
N CYS A 607 19.43 -39.51 -8.69
CA CYS A 607 20.84 -39.24 -8.94
C CYS A 607 21.43 -40.32 -9.86
N VAL A 608 22.25 -39.92 -10.83
CA VAL A 608 23.16 -40.80 -11.58
C VAL A 608 24.49 -40.04 -11.75
N ASP A 609 25.57 -40.65 -11.25
CA ASP A 609 26.96 -40.22 -11.49
C ASP A 609 27.33 -40.35 -12.98
N PRO A 610 28.14 -39.42 -13.52
CA PRO A 610 29.30 -39.89 -14.28
C PRO A 610 30.54 -38.98 -14.12
N ASN A 611 31.63 -39.54 -13.58
CA ASN A 611 32.98 -39.01 -13.79
C ASN A 611 33.64 -39.77 -14.96
N PRO A 612 33.92 -39.13 -16.11
CA PRO A 612 34.90 -39.63 -17.07
C PRO A 612 36.31 -39.03 -16.80
N PRO A 613 37.39 -39.68 -17.26
CA PRO A 613 38.76 -39.24 -16.97
C PRO A 613 39.13 -37.95 -17.73
N PRO A 614 40.10 -37.15 -17.22
CA PRO A 614 40.39 -35.81 -17.71
C PRO A 614 41.05 -35.77 -19.10
N PHE A 615 40.63 -34.80 -19.91
CA PHE A 615 41.15 -34.50 -21.25
C PHE A 615 42.59 -33.93 -21.21
N ARG A 616 43.47 -34.43 -22.10
CA ARG A 616 44.93 -34.18 -22.10
C ARG A 616 45.35 -32.74 -22.47
N GLU A 617 44.59 -32.02 -23.27
CA GLU A 617 45.05 -30.75 -23.89
C GLU A 617 45.07 -29.55 -22.92
N GLY A 618 44.10 -29.46 -22.00
CA GLY A 618 44.10 -28.42 -20.96
C GLY A 618 45.17 -28.63 -19.88
N GLN A 619 45.57 -29.88 -19.65
CA GLN A 619 46.67 -30.22 -18.74
C GLN A 619 48.04 -29.93 -19.36
N GLU A 620 48.19 -30.05 -20.68
CA GLU A 620 49.42 -29.66 -21.39
C GLU A 620 49.64 -28.14 -21.35
N LEU A 621 48.59 -27.35 -21.59
CA LEU A 621 48.68 -25.89 -21.54
C LEU A 621 48.98 -25.36 -20.13
N LYS A 622 48.39 -25.97 -19.10
CA LYS A 622 48.69 -25.65 -17.70
C LYS A 622 50.12 -26.06 -17.33
N LYS A 623 50.59 -27.23 -17.77
CA LYS A 623 52.00 -27.64 -17.62
C LYS A 623 52.97 -26.70 -18.33
N ILE A 624 52.64 -26.17 -19.51
CA ILE A 624 53.49 -25.23 -20.24
C ILE A 624 53.55 -23.88 -19.52
N ILE A 625 52.42 -23.36 -19.04
CA ILE A 625 52.37 -22.14 -18.22
C ILE A 625 53.19 -22.33 -16.93
N ASP A 626 53.05 -23.47 -16.25
CA ASP A 626 53.81 -23.81 -15.04
C ASP A 626 55.30 -24.12 -15.31
N THR A 627 55.68 -24.34 -16.57
CA THR A 627 57.08 -24.56 -17.00
C THR A 627 57.74 -23.23 -17.38
N VAL A 628 56.99 -22.31 -18.00
CA VAL A 628 57.41 -20.93 -18.29
C VAL A 628 57.51 -20.10 -17.01
N ASP A 629 56.62 -20.30 -16.03
CA ASP A 629 56.70 -19.66 -14.70
C ASP A 629 57.94 -20.14 -13.89
N ARG A 630 58.55 -21.30 -14.25
CA ARG A 630 59.72 -21.88 -13.56
C ARG A 630 61.08 -21.45 -14.14
N TYR A 631 61.13 -21.01 -15.40
CA TYR A 631 62.33 -20.45 -16.02
C TYR A 631 62.14 -18.94 -16.14
N GLY A 632 62.59 -18.20 -15.12
CA GLY A 632 62.27 -16.80 -14.86
C GLY A 632 62.82 -15.76 -15.85
N ASP A 633 62.49 -15.88 -17.13
CA ASP A 633 62.74 -14.84 -18.13
C ASP A 633 61.43 -14.31 -18.78
N ILE A 634 61.08 -13.09 -18.37
CA ILE A 634 60.62 -11.94 -19.19
C ILE A 634 59.27 -12.03 -19.95
N CYS A 635 58.38 -11.06 -19.67
CA CYS A 635 57.28 -10.48 -20.48
C CYS A 635 56.18 -11.34 -21.15
N TYR A 636 56.31 -12.65 -21.33
CA TYR A 636 55.34 -13.45 -22.12
C TYR A 636 54.17 -14.05 -21.31
N ILE A 637 54.24 -14.05 -19.98
CA ILE A 637 53.31 -14.78 -19.11
C ILE A 637 51.89 -14.20 -19.13
N LYS A 638 51.76 -12.86 -19.17
CA LYS A 638 50.45 -12.19 -19.15
C LYS A 638 49.67 -12.39 -20.47
N PRO A 639 50.26 -12.15 -21.66
CA PRO A 639 49.61 -12.44 -22.94
C PRO A 639 49.21 -13.92 -23.12
N LEU A 640 50.02 -14.86 -22.61
CA LEU A 640 49.72 -16.30 -22.70
C LEU A 640 48.53 -16.74 -21.85
N LYS A 641 48.35 -16.13 -20.66
CA LYS A 641 47.17 -16.38 -19.81
C LYS A 641 45.89 -15.86 -20.47
N GLU A 642 45.97 -14.73 -21.17
CA GLU A 642 44.84 -14.13 -21.89
C GLU A 642 44.46 -14.93 -23.13
N ILE A 643 45.45 -15.38 -23.92
CA ILE A 643 45.19 -16.31 -25.03
C ILE A 643 44.61 -17.63 -24.51
N SER A 644 45.13 -18.18 -23.42
CA SER A 644 44.62 -19.40 -22.78
C SER A 644 43.16 -19.28 -22.35
N SER A 645 42.72 -18.10 -21.89
CA SER A 645 41.33 -17.85 -21.50
C SER A 645 40.33 -17.99 -22.66
N ILE A 646 40.74 -17.68 -23.90
CA ILE A 646 39.92 -17.88 -25.11
C ILE A 646 39.94 -19.35 -25.56
N VAL A 647 41.05 -20.07 -25.33
CA VAL A 647 41.20 -21.48 -25.75
C VAL A 647 40.50 -22.44 -24.78
N THR A 648 40.48 -22.14 -23.48
CA THR A 648 39.97 -23.04 -22.42
C THR A 648 38.46 -22.96 -22.21
N SER A 649 37.73 -22.03 -22.83
CA SER A 649 36.27 -21.86 -22.67
C SER A 649 35.41 -22.90 -23.41
N GLY A 650 36.00 -23.98 -23.95
CA GLY A 650 35.32 -25.04 -24.71
C GLY A 650 35.07 -26.35 -23.96
N GLY A 651 35.12 -26.39 -22.63
CA GLY A 651 35.05 -27.63 -21.85
C GLY A 651 33.85 -27.75 -20.91
N MET A 652 32.63 -27.91 -21.44
CA MET A 652 31.52 -28.49 -20.67
C MET A 652 30.43 -29.05 -21.61
N LYS A 653 30.12 -30.34 -21.42
CA LYS A 653 29.03 -31.17 -21.99
C LYS A 653 29.33 -31.91 -23.30
N THR A 654 29.65 -33.20 -23.14
CA THR A 654 28.77 -34.30 -23.59
C THR A 654 28.66 -35.29 -22.45
#